data_AF-A0A431IDQ3-F1
#
_entry.id   AF-A0A431IDQ3-F1
#
_cell.length_a   1.000
_cell.length_b   1.000
_cell.length_c   1.000
_cell.angle_alpha   90.00
_cell.angle_beta   90.00
_cell.angle_gamma   90.00
#
_symmetry.space_group_name_H-M   'P 1'
#
loop_
_entity.id
_entity.type
_entity.pdbx_description
1 polymer ?
#
loop_
_entity_poly.entity_id
_entity_poly.type
_entity_poly.pdbx_seq_one_letter_code
_entity_poly.pdbx_strand_id
1 'polypeptide(L)'
;MAKRPTLITSSTNYSNVNALNQNWQRIGEAFDNTLSRDGSTPNTMLADLDMNSNDVINAGTYYGQSINVDEAVVGGEVLNVAALTEAIETAETSAENAQGYARAAQGDVDALVTTTEAGVLAVGENQTFVVAADSALSLYRRDGSSATLLMADYRPNAPLVPLQAPAAPAIVTAQSALKSGGVPMKMILGTNYTSGNDGAAILNSAIPDIAAEGLMIIDHHGIDIRCNSPIRPVSDLHMVGNGKTRFIRAYAATGTGSATLSRSDFNVDTDRMRLSNLVFDTLSPDMTGVGLAWWGADVVIDRVRVLNFYSGQGMSFGGDRFRILHSEFYTTSNSTGTGPLRCLGGKDGLAIGILTRGGDDGGMQLVPVSGVSTAKRYGQSIINCWQIGGQVISSSAKMLVAAIATSQGGTNSFPGVIKDSGWIGVTGLGTNRVIVVENTEGDGTIPKQIDGIVASNIVAYGSLSPASKVEIGSSILSDINNGIGRVTFNNVVHRDIAADFGLDINAQGATVVLNGCVMQGERNAMRVRADNVSIDVSGSCEFHAASAGDTESDSHVINCTATATNMRLRLVGKTEISGIPTGRSGISVSGSGAVMSVDDLVANKASGATGTNAITSNANPTFKIGYVTGTSDNITTFGSGKIYKSNSPAVINAAVTNQSITYLDKGPVLVSTGTMAATRTWSMSAAGAVSGMLWKITRTGVSGDLTLNDVSSSTTLTTLSPGEWAEFVFDGTNWVMIQRGSLT
;
A
#
# COMPACT_ATOMS: atom_id res chain seq x y z
N MET A 1 18.84 38.96 44.91
CA MET A 1 19.44 39.26 43.58
C MET A 1 20.93 39.01 43.61
N ALA A 2 21.42 38.04 42.84
CA ALA A 2 22.85 37.69 42.78
C ALA A 2 23.69 38.67 41.94
N LYS A 3 23.07 39.46 41.04
CA LYS A 3 23.76 40.45 40.20
C LYS A 3 23.21 41.87 40.48
N ARG A 4 23.75 42.55 41.48
CA ARG A 4 23.43 43.98 41.72
C ARG A 4 24.19 44.84 40.70
N PRO A 5 23.56 45.83 40.04
CA PRO A 5 24.26 46.71 39.13
C PRO A 5 25.26 47.59 39.89
N THR A 6 26.52 47.55 39.50
CA THR A 6 27.55 48.46 40.02
C THR A 6 27.45 49.79 39.29
N LEU A 7 26.98 50.82 39.99
CA LEU A 7 26.83 52.17 39.45
C LEU A 7 28.15 52.95 39.51
N ILE A 8 28.38 53.77 38.49
CA ILE A 8 29.49 54.72 38.43
C ILE A 8 29.11 55.93 39.27
N THR A 9 29.92 56.27 40.27
CA THR A 9 29.76 57.51 41.06
C THR A 9 30.58 58.64 40.43
N SER A 10 29.97 59.81 40.24
CA SER A 10 30.63 61.01 39.70
C SER A 10 30.99 61.95 40.84
N SER A 11 32.27 62.34 40.95
CA SER A 11 32.78 63.21 42.02
C SER A 11 32.84 64.69 41.66
N THR A 12 32.31 65.11 40.50
CA THR A 12 32.27 66.52 40.08
C THR A 12 30.87 66.96 39.62
N ASN A 13 30.48 68.18 39.99
CA ASN A 13 29.14 68.77 39.84
C ASN A 13 28.82 69.31 38.43
N TYR A 14 29.56 68.90 37.38
CA TYR A 14 29.25 69.31 36.00
C TYR A 14 28.68 68.14 35.21
N SER A 15 27.53 68.42 34.56
CA SER A 15 26.65 67.55 33.78
C SER A 15 27.32 66.31 33.18
N ASN A 16 27.38 65.22 33.94
CA ASN A 16 28.00 63.97 33.53
C ASN A 16 26.96 63.04 32.88
N VAL A 17 26.38 63.52 31.78
CA VAL A 17 25.32 62.83 31.01
C VAL A 17 25.77 61.43 30.60
N ASN A 18 27.05 61.24 30.27
CA ASN A 18 27.60 59.93 29.90
C ASN A 18 27.59 58.94 31.07
N ALA A 19 27.96 59.36 32.28
CA ALA A 19 27.93 58.48 33.45
C ALA A 19 26.49 58.13 33.85
N LEU A 20 25.54 59.07 33.71
CA LEU A 20 24.12 58.81 33.92
C LEU A 20 23.57 57.83 32.89
N ASN A 21 23.86 58.02 31.60
CA ASN A 21 23.42 57.11 30.53
C ASN A 21 23.99 55.70 30.71
N GLN A 22 25.27 55.59 31.10
CA GLN A 22 25.89 54.30 31.40
C GLN A 22 25.27 53.63 32.63
N ASN A 23 24.92 54.40 33.67
CA ASN A 23 24.21 53.86 34.83
C ASN A 23 22.80 53.38 34.46
N TRP A 24 22.07 54.11 33.62
CA TRP A 24 20.76 53.68 33.12
C TRP A 24 20.85 52.41 32.30
N GLN A 25 21.87 52.28 31.44
CA GLN A 25 22.11 51.06 30.68
C GLN A 25 22.42 49.88 31.60
N ARG A 26 23.30 50.05 32.60
CA ARG A 26 23.62 49.00 33.59
C ARG A 26 22.42 48.58 34.44
N ILE A 27 21.53 49.52 34.77
CA ILE A 27 20.29 49.22 35.46
C ILE A 27 19.37 48.40 34.55
N GLY A 28 19.20 48.80 33.28
CA GLY A 28 18.42 48.05 32.29
C GLY A 28 18.93 46.62 32.10
N GLU A 29 20.23 46.47 31.85
CA GLU A 29 20.88 45.16 31.69
C GLU A 29 20.76 44.28 32.95
N ALA A 30 20.76 44.87 34.14
CA ALA A 30 20.56 44.13 35.39
C ALA A 30 19.10 43.68 35.56
N PHE A 31 18.12 44.51 35.18
CA PHE A 31 16.71 44.12 35.16
C PHE A 31 16.44 43.02 34.15
N ASP A 32 16.95 43.15 32.92
CA ASP A 32 16.81 42.16 31.85
C ASP A 32 17.43 40.80 32.24
N ASN A 33 18.44 40.80 33.11
CA ASN A 33 19.12 39.60 33.62
C ASN A 33 18.59 39.08 34.98
N THR A 34 17.51 39.61 35.53
CA THR A 34 17.04 39.23 36.88
C THR A 34 16.46 37.80 36.93
N LEU A 35 15.77 37.38 35.86
CA LEU A 35 15.38 35.99 35.58
C LEU A 35 15.77 35.73 34.13
N SER A 36 17.07 35.49 33.87
CA SER A 36 17.58 35.29 32.51
C SER A 36 16.77 34.23 31.74
N ARG A 37 16.30 34.60 30.56
CA ARG A 37 15.64 33.75 29.55
C ARG A 37 16.62 33.25 28.47
N ASP A 38 17.86 33.74 28.47
CA ASP A 38 18.82 33.51 27.39
C ASP A 38 19.59 32.18 27.50
N GLY A 39 19.38 31.43 28.60
CA GLY A 39 19.93 30.09 28.80
C GLY A 39 21.43 30.05 29.06
N SER A 40 22.11 31.19 29.22
CA SER A 40 23.57 31.23 29.28
C SER A 40 24.20 30.88 30.64
N THR A 41 23.39 30.54 31.66
CA THR A 41 23.73 29.79 32.89
C THR A 41 22.47 29.68 33.75
N PRO A 42 22.23 28.56 34.50
CA PRO A 42 21.09 28.49 35.41
C PRO A 42 21.12 29.63 36.44
N ASN A 43 20.01 30.37 36.61
CA ASN A 43 19.89 31.35 37.66
C ASN A 43 19.95 30.62 39.01
N THR A 44 21.10 30.68 39.70
CA THR A 44 21.24 30.17 41.06
C THR A 44 20.54 31.12 42.03
N MET A 45 19.23 30.91 42.17
CA MET A 45 18.45 31.60 43.18
C MET A 45 18.78 31.05 44.56
N LEU A 46 19.29 31.91 45.44
CA LEU A 46 19.56 31.58 46.86
C LEU A 46 18.36 31.89 47.77
N ALA A 47 17.24 32.31 47.19
CA ALA A 47 16.00 32.65 47.87
C ALA A 47 14.82 32.14 47.05
N ASP A 48 13.67 31.95 47.69
CA ASP A 48 12.46 31.43 47.06
C ASP A 48 11.91 32.37 45.97
N LEU A 49 11.28 31.78 44.94
CA LEU A 49 10.55 32.52 43.89
C LEU A 49 9.11 32.72 44.34
N ASP A 50 8.82 33.88 44.93
CA ASP A 50 7.44 34.27 45.27
C ASP A 50 6.77 34.95 44.07
N MET A 51 5.72 34.32 43.53
CA MET A 51 4.91 34.82 42.42
C MET A 51 3.64 35.54 42.90
N ASN A 52 3.46 35.77 44.21
CA ASN A 52 2.28 36.38 44.82
C ASN A 52 0.96 35.73 44.32
N SER A 53 0.92 34.40 44.38
CA SER A 53 -0.19 33.56 43.92
C SER A 53 -0.50 33.61 42.42
N ASN A 54 0.41 34.10 41.56
CA ASN A 54 0.26 34.01 40.12
C ASN A 54 0.84 32.71 39.55
N ASP A 55 0.20 32.21 38.48
CA ASP A 55 0.64 31.01 37.78
C ASP A 55 1.96 31.23 37.03
N VAL A 56 2.78 30.18 36.99
CA VAL A 56 3.93 30.11 36.10
C VAL A 56 3.50 29.41 34.81
N ILE A 57 3.23 30.21 33.79
CA ILE A 57 2.74 29.77 32.47
C ILE A 57 3.88 29.33 31.54
N ASN A 58 3.58 28.45 30.58
CA ASN A 58 4.52 27.93 29.57
C ASN A 58 5.75 27.19 30.13
N ALA A 59 5.67 26.68 31.36
CA ALA A 59 6.67 25.79 31.90
C ALA A 59 6.40 24.36 31.41
N GLY A 60 7.31 23.82 30.58
CA GLY A 60 7.21 22.42 30.12
C GLY A 60 7.47 21.42 31.26
N THR A 61 8.58 21.60 31.98
CA THR A 61 9.01 20.72 33.07
C THR A 61 9.57 21.54 34.22
N TYR A 62 9.12 21.24 35.45
CA TYR A 62 9.74 21.75 36.69
C TYR A 62 10.68 20.70 37.28
N TYR A 63 11.94 21.09 37.49
CA TYR A 63 12.93 20.27 38.18
C TYR A 63 13.16 20.84 39.59
N GLY A 64 12.50 20.26 40.59
CA GLY A 64 12.67 20.61 42.00
C GLY A 64 13.05 19.38 42.83
N GLN A 65 13.73 19.58 43.96
CA GLN A 65 13.95 18.51 44.93
C GLN A 65 12.64 18.08 45.60
N SER A 66 11.74 19.03 45.81
CA SER A 66 10.36 18.81 46.22
C SER A 66 9.49 19.91 45.63
N ILE A 67 8.24 19.57 45.33
CA ILE A 67 7.19 20.52 44.92
C ILE A 67 6.07 20.32 45.94
N ASN A 68 5.85 21.32 46.78
CA ASN A 68 4.74 21.32 47.74
C ASN A 68 3.66 22.25 47.21
N VAL A 69 2.47 21.70 46.95
CA VAL A 69 1.32 22.42 46.43
C VAL A 69 0.11 22.09 47.28
N ASP A 70 -0.70 23.10 47.58
CA ASP A 70 -1.97 22.90 48.27
C ASP A 70 -3.01 22.23 47.34
N GLU A 71 -2.92 22.49 46.03
CA GLU A 71 -3.78 21.91 44.99
C GLU A 71 -2.97 21.67 43.71
N ALA A 72 -3.14 20.50 43.08
CA ALA A 72 -2.52 20.17 41.81
C ALA A 72 -3.60 19.95 40.74
N VAL A 73 -3.53 20.69 39.64
CA VAL A 73 -4.40 20.50 38.47
C VAL A 73 -3.59 19.91 37.32
N VAL A 74 -3.94 18.71 36.87
CA VAL A 74 -3.23 18.00 35.80
C VAL A 74 -4.20 17.71 34.67
N GLY A 75 -3.93 18.25 33.47
CA GLY A 75 -4.81 18.08 32.31
C GLY A 75 -6.15 18.80 32.41
N GLY A 76 -6.26 19.82 33.29
CA GLY A 76 -7.50 20.58 33.51
C GLY A 76 -8.39 20.04 34.64
N GLU A 77 -7.97 18.95 35.29
CA GLU A 77 -8.69 18.30 36.38
C GLU A 77 -7.90 18.43 37.69
N VAL A 78 -8.60 18.68 38.79
CA VAL A 78 -8.01 18.71 40.14
C VAL A 78 -7.63 17.27 40.53
N LEU A 79 -6.38 17.05 40.91
CA LEU A 79 -5.91 15.76 41.43
C LEU A 79 -6.56 15.50 42.79
N ASN A 80 -7.68 14.78 42.78
CA ASN A 80 -8.43 14.44 43.98
C ASN A 80 -7.76 13.26 44.72
N VAL A 81 -6.86 13.59 45.63
CA VAL A 81 -6.13 12.61 46.46
C VAL A 81 -7.08 11.74 47.28
N ALA A 82 -8.21 12.28 47.75
CA ALA A 82 -9.19 11.53 48.54
C ALA A 82 -9.87 10.41 47.73
N ALA A 83 -10.23 10.68 46.48
CA ALA A 83 -10.78 9.66 45.58
C ALA A 83 -9.75 8.57 45.25
N LEU A 84 -8.47 8.94 45.17
CA LEU A 84 -7.38 7.98 44.96
C LEU A 84 -7.20 7.08 46.20
N THR A 85 -7.29 7.63 47.41
CA THR A 85 -7.26 6.88 48.67
C THR A 85 -8.42 5.90 48.77
N GLU A 86 -9.64 6.32 48.44
CA GLU A 86 -10.84 5.45 48.46
C GLU A 86 -10.72 4.28 47.45
N ALA A 87 -10.16 4.55 46.27
CA ALA A 87 -9.89 3.51 45.27
C ALA A 87 -8.82 2.50 45.75
N ILE A 88 -7.80 2.95 46.47
CA ILE A 88 -6.77 2.09 47.06
C ILE A 88 -7.37 1.20 48.15
N GLU A 89 -8.14 1.76 49.08
CA GLU A 89 -8.80 1.00 50.17
C GLU A 89 -9.76 -0.07 49.61
N THR A 90 -10.48 0.27 48.54
CA THR A 90 -11.37 -0.67 47.84
C THR A 90 -10.58 -1.81 47.18
N ALA A 91 -9.41 -1.51 46.60
CA ALA A 91 -8.55 -2.51 45.99
C ALA A 91 -7.90 -3.44 47.02
N GLU A 92 -7.46 -2.90 48.16
CA GLU A 92 -6.92 -3.68 49.29
C GLU A 92 -7.99 -4.65 49.84
N THR A 93 -9.21 -4.16 50.08
CA THR A 93 -10.34 -4.99 50.54
C THR A 93 -10.64 -6.12 49.54
N SER A 94 -10.58 -5.83 48.25
CA SER A 94 -10.81 -6.82 47.19
C SER A 94 -9.71 -7.89 47.15
N ALA A 95 -8.46 -7.49 47.39
CA ALA A 95 -7.32 -8.41 47.46
C ALA A 95 -7.42 -9.35 48.68
N GLU A 96 -7.83 -8.83 49.84
CA GLU A 96 -8.07 -9.63 51.05
C GLU A 96 -9.18 -10.66 50.84
N ASN A 97 -10.30 -10.27 50.23
CA ASN A 97 -11.39 -11.18 49.90
C ASN A 97 -10.93 -12.31 48.95
N ALA A 98 -10.14 -11.98 47.93
CA ALA A 98 -9.57 -12.97 47.01
C ALA A 98 -8.64 -13.97 47.73
N GLN A 99 -7.81 -13.51 48.67
CA GLN A 99 -7.00 -14.41 49.50
C GLN A 99 -7.87 -15.31 50.40
N GLY A 100 -8.98 -14.78 50.92
CA GLY A 100 -9.96 -15.55 51.70
C GLY A 100 -10.58 -16.70 50.90
N TYR A 101 -11.02 -16.43 49.67
CA TYR A 101 -11.56 -17.46 48.78
C TYR A 101 -10.52 -18.51 48.37
N ALA A 102 -9.27 -18.11 48.13
CA ALA A 102 -8.19 -19.04 47.83
C ALA A 102 -7.88 -20.00 48.99
N ARG A 103 -7.92 -19.51 50.23
CA ARG A 103 -7.75 -20.35 51.44
C ARG A 103 -8.90 -21.33 51.63
N ALA A 104 -10.14 -20.91 51.37
CA ALA A 104 -11.31 -21.79 51.43
C ALA A 104 -11.22 -22.92 50.39
N ALA A 105 -10.87 -22.58 49.15
CA ALA A 105 -10.69 -23.56 48.09
C ALA A 105 -9.55 -24.56 48.37
N GLN A 106 -8.46 -24.11 49.01
CA GLN A 106 -7.38 -25.01 49.44
C GLN A 106 -7.86 -25.99 50.53
N GLY A 107 -8.70 -25.54 51.47
CA GLY A 107 -9.31 -26.41 52.49
C GLY A 107 -10.23 -27.48 51.90
N ASP A 108 -11.01 -27.14 50.88
CA ASP A 108 -11.87 -28.09 50.16
C ASP A 108 -11.06 -29.13 49.36
N VAL A 109 -9.90 -28.73 48.83
CA VAL A 109 -8.95 -29.62 48.13
C VAL A 109 -8.23 -30.56 49.11
N ASP A 110 -7.80 -30.06 50.26
CA ASP A 110 -7.13 -30.88 51.28
C ASP A 110 -8.09 -31.90 51.92
N ALA A 111 -9.39 -31.58 52.00
CA ALA A 111 -10.44 -32.52 52.44
C ALA A 111 -10.69 -33.67 51.45
N LEU A 112 -10.29 -33.52 50.19
CA LEU A 112 -10.53 -34.50 49.13
C LEU A 112 -9.43 -35.58 49.01
N VAL A 113 -8.30 -35.46 49.73
CA VAL A 113 -7.07 -36.23 49.45
C VAL A 113 -6.62 -37.24 50.54
N THR A 114 -7.36 -37.48 51.62
CA THR A 114 -6.90 -38.46 52.65
C THR A 114 -7.64 -39.80 52.64
N THR A 115 -6.98 -40.82 52.07
CA THR A 115 -7.39 -42.24 51.95
C THR A 115 -7.12 -43.08 53.21
N THR A 116 -7.51 -42.62 54.40
CA THR A 116 -7.44 -43.44 55.63
C THR A 116 -8.83 -43.87 56.11
N GLU A 117 -8.92 -44.90 56.95
CA GLU A 117 -10.18 -45.40 57.55
C GLU A 117 -11.05 -44.28 58.18
N ALA A 118 -10.44 -43.15 58.54
CA ALA A 118 -11.14 -41.94 58.99
C ALA A 118 -12.06 -41.31 57.93
N GLY A 119 -11.71 -41.37 56.65
CA GLY A 119 -12.52 -40.83 55.54
C GLY A 119 -13.80 -41.62 55.29
N VAL A 120 -13.79 -42.94 55.53
CA VAL A 120 -14.99 -43.80 55.43
C VAL A 120 -15.98 -43.52 56.58
N LEU A 121 -15.47 -43.14 57.76
CA LEU A 121 -16.28 -42.84 58.93
C LEU A 121 -16.99 -41.47 58.85
N ALA A 122 -16.57 -40.58 57.95
CA ALA A 122 -17.16 -39.24 57.77
C ALA A 122 -18.47 -39.23 56.96
N VAL A 123 -18.77 -40.31 56.22
CA VAL A 123 -20.00 -40.43 55.41
C VAL A 123 -21.09 -41.10 56.25
N GLY A 124 -22.32 -40.55 56.27
CA GLY A 124 -23.42 -41.11 57.08
C GLY A 124 -23.72 -42.59 56.75
N GLU A 125 -24.24 -43.34 57.72
CA GLU A 125 -24.67 -44.73 57.47
C GLU A 125 -25.67 -44.77 56.30
N ASN A 126 -25.57 -45.78 55.44
CA ASN A 126 -26.37 -45.93 54.21
C ASN A 126 -26.12 -44.88 53.10
N GLN A 127 -25.14 -44.00 53.24
CA GLN A 127 -24.77 -43.08 52.17
C GLN A 127 -23.75 -43.70 51.20
N THR A 128 -23.84 -43.28 49.94
CA THR A 128 -22.95 -43.68 48.87
C THR A 128 -21.85 -42.65 48.66
N PHE A 129 -20.62 -43.10 48.47
CA PHE A 129 -19.47 -42.26 48.21
C PHE A 129 -18.59 -42.89 47.11
N VAL A 130 -17.83 -42.05 46.43
CA VAL A 130 -17.04 -42.45 45.27
C VAL A 130 -15.57 -42.46 45.65
N VAL A 131 -14.89 -43.54 45.31
CA VAL A 131 -13.44 -43.65 45.46
C VAL A 131 -12.82 -43.69 44.06
N ALA A 132 -11.95 -42.71 43.78
CA ALA A 132 -11.17 -42.67 42.56
C ALA A 132 -9.83 -43.36 42.83
N ALA A 133 -9.55 -44.44 42.07
CA ALA A 133 -8.23 -45.07 42.04
C ALA A 133 -7.74 -45.07 40.58
N ASP A 134 -6.60 -44.43 40.36
CA ASP A 134 -5.95 -44.22 39.06
C ASP A 134 -6.89 -43.65 37.97
N SER A 135 -7.57 -44.54 37.22
CA SER A 135 -8.39 -44.21 36.04
C SER A 135 -9.81 -44.77 36.11
N ALA A 136 -10.23 -45.28 37.28
CA ALA A 136 -11.55 -45.83 37.51
C ALA A 136 -12.27 -45.13 38.67
N LEU A 137 -13.57 -44.89 38.47
CA LEU A 137 -14.49 -44.50 39.53
C LEU A 137 -15.20 -45.76 40.04
N SER A 138 -15.07 -46.02 41.34
CA SER A 138 -15.83 -47.08 42.02
C SER A 138 -16.79 -46.44 43.03
N LEU A 139 -18.06 -46.88 43.00
CA LEU A 139 -19.10 -46.39 43.92
C LEU A 139 -19.26 -47.36 45.08
N TYR A 140 -19.10 -46.86 46.30
CA TYR A 140 -19.27 -47.62 47.52
C TYR A 140 -20.48 -47.11 48.30
N ARG A 141 -21.07 -47.98 49.12
CA ARG A 141 -22.03 -47.63 50.17
C ARG A 141 -21.47 -48.03 51.51
N ARG A 142 -21.66 -47.18 52.51
CA ARG A 142 -21.30 -47.51 53.88
C ARG A 142 -22.38 -48.41 54.51
N ASP A 143 -21.97 -49.62 54.87
CA ASP A 143 -22.78 -50.60 55.59
C ASP A 143 -22.13 -50.85 56.97
N GLY A 144 -22.53 -50.03 57.95
CA GLY A 144 -21.95 -50.03 59.30
C GLY A 144 -20.51 -49.51 59.36
N SER A 145 -19.59 -50.33 59.87
CA SER A 145 -18.15 -50.05 59.95
C SER A 145 -17.35 -50.51 58.73
N SER A 146 -18.03 -50.94 57.66
CA SER A 146 -17.41 -51.40 56.42
C SER A 146 -18.02 -50.69 55.20
N ALA A 147 -17.30 -50.69 54.08
CA ALA A 147 -17.79 -50.17 52.81
C ALA A 147 -18.05 -51.32 51.83
N THR A 148 -19.25 -51.36 51.27
CA THR A 148 -19.66 -52.35 50.26
C THR A 148 -19.55 -51.70 48.89
N LEU A 149 -18.82 -52.34 47.99
CA LEU A 149 -18.72 -51.89 46.59
C LEU A 149 -20.05 -52.11 45.89
N LEU A 150 -20.71 -51.05 45.44
CA LEU A 150 -21.95 -51.13 44.70
C LEU A 150 -21.71 -51.27 43.20
N MET A 151 -20.70 -50.56 42.66
CA MET A 151 -20.29 -50.65 41.26
C MET A 151 -18.78 -50.48 41.13
N ALA A 152 -18.14 -51.47 40.52
CA ALA A 152 -16.74 -51.45 40.14
C ALA A 152 -16.59 -50.90 38.71
N ASP A 153 -15.52 -50.14 38.45
CA ASP A 153 -15.12 -49.71 37.10
C ASP A 153 -16.25 -49.09 36.28
N TYR A 154 -16.92 -48.06 36.83
CA TYR A 154 -17.90 -47.32 36.05
C TYR A 154 -17.20 -46.54 34.92
N ARG A 155 -17.19 -47.12 33.72
CA ARG A 155 -16.80 -46.47 32.46
C ARG A 155 -18.07 -46.14 31.69
N PRO A 156 -18.50 -44.87 31.62
CA PRO A 156 -19.74 -44.54 30.93
C PRO A 156 -19.57 -44.73 29.41
N ASN A 157 -20.17 -45.79 28.86
CA ASN A 157 -20.36 -46.00 27.43
C ASN A 157 -21.64 -45.29 26.97
N ALA A 158 -21.54 -44.02 26.58
CA ALA A 158 -22.50 -43.28 25.75
C ALA A 158 -21.85 -41.99 25.24
N PRO A 159 -22.19 -41.49 24.03
CA PRO A 159 -21.42 -40.48 23.32
C PRO A 159 -21.37 -39.16 24.10
N LEU A 160 -20.22 -38.49 24.02
CA LEU A 160 -19.96 -37.17 24.58
C LEU A 160 -21.08 -36.19 24.18
N VAL A 161 -22.07 -36.02 25.06
CA VAL A 161 -22.90 -34.82 25.08
C VAL A 161 -21.95 -33.68 25.45
N PRO A 162 -21.91 -32.57 24.70
CA PRO A 162 -21.07 -31.43 25.05
C PRO A 162 -21.41 -31.04 26.48
N LEU A 163 -20.40 -30.96 27.36
CA LEU A 163 -20.57 -30.33 28.66
C LEU A 163 -21.23 -28.97 28.41
N GLN A 164 -22.42 -28.79 28.97
CA GLN A 164 -23.09 -27.51 28.99
C GLN A 164 -22.09 -26.52 29.63
N ALA A 165 -21.67 -25.53 28.84
CA ALA A 165 -20.73 -24.51 29.29
C ALA A 165 -21.22 -23.97 30.65
N PRO A 166 -20.33 -23.77 31.63
CA PRO A 166 -20.73 -23.16 32.90
C PRO A 166 -21.44 -21.85 32.58
N ALA A 167 -22.64 -21.67 33.14
CA ALA A 167 -23.37 -20.43 33.03
C ALA A 167 -22.41 -19.29 33.42
N ALA A 168 -22.33 -18.26 32.56
CA ALA A 168 -21.49 -17.10 32.83
C ALA A 168 -21.83 -16.59 34.24
N PRO A 169 -20.82 -16.31 35.10
CA PRO A 169 -21.10 -15.62 36.35
C PRO A 169 -21.84 -14.33 36.02
N ALA A 170 -22.82 -13.95 36.83
CA ALA A 170 -23.58 -12.72 36.65
C ALA A 170 -22.65 -11.50 36.71
N ILE A 171 -22.05 -11.12 35.58
CA ILE A 171 -21.25 -9.89 35.40
C ILE A 171 -22.25 -8.75 35.15
N VAL A 172 -23.24 -8.57 36.03
CA VAL A 172 -24.17 -7.44 35.94
C VAL A 172 -24.58 -6.97 37.34
N THR A 173 -23.64 -6.37 38.08
CA THR A 173 -24.02 -5.52 39.23
C THR A 173 -23.14 -4.30 39.47
N ALA A 174 -22.20 -3.98 38.57
CA ALA A 174 -21.42 -2.73 38.62
C ALA A 174 -21.36 -2.06 37.24
N GLN A 175 -22.52 -1.81 36.62
CA GLN A 175 -22.64 -1.24 35.28
C GLN A 175 -22.00 0.15 35.11
N SER A 176 -21.80 0.94 36.18
CA SER A 176 -21.17 2.27 36.06
C SER A 176 -19.65 2.20 35.95
N ALA A 177 -18.97 1.43 36.81
CA ALA A 177 -17.51 1.29 36.81
C ALA A 177 -16.99 0.53 35.57
N LEU A 178 -17.77 -0.45 35.08
CA LEU A 178 -17.45 -1.20 33.86
C LEU A 178 -17.67 -0.37 32.58
N LYS A 179 -18.58 0.63 32.60
CA LYS A 179 -18.77 1.56 31.47
C LYS A 179 -17.60 2.52 31.28
N SER A 180 -16.90 2.89 32.35
CA SER A 180 -15.70 3.75 32.26
C SER A 180 -14.39 2.97 32.06
N GLY A 181 -14.32 1.72 32.55
CA GLY A 181 -13.07 0.93 32.56
C GLY A 181 -13.04 -0.30 31.66
N GLY A 182 -14.15 -0.65 30.99
CA GLY A 182 -14.27 -1.91 30.24
C GLY A 182 -14.36 -3.16 31.13
N VAL A 183 -14.59 -4.31 30.52
CA VAL A 183 -14.59 -5.64 31.14
C VAL A 183 -13.19 -6.24 30.98
N PRO A 184 -12.44 -6.46 32.08
CA PRO A 184 -11.13 -7.07 32.00
C PRO A 184 -11.20 -8.49 31.40
N MET A 185 -10.39 -8.77 30.38
CA MET A 185 -10.39 -10.06 29.68
C MET A 185 -10.09 -11.23 30.62
N LYS A 186 -9.26 -11.01 31.65
CA LYS A 186 -8.99 -11.99 32.72
C LYS A 186 -10.22 -12.33 33.56
N MET A 187 -11.15 -11.40 33.76
CA MET A 187 -12.41 -11.69 34.46
C MET A 187 -13.31 -12.62 33.64
N ILE A 188 -13.29 -12.48 32.31
CA ILE A 188 -14.04 -13.37 31.41
C ILE A 188 -13.38 -14.75 31.36
N LEU A 189 -12.06 -14.80 31.20
CA LEU A 189 -11.31 -16.03 31.02
C LEU A 189 -11.05 -16.80 32.32
N GLY A 190 -11.11 -16.15 33.48
CA GLY A 190 -10.71 -16.72 34.77
C GLY A 190 -9.25 -17.19 34.75
N THR A 191 -9.01 -18.44 35.17
CA THR A 191 -7.71 -19.13 35.05
C THR A 191 -7.61 -19.99 33.76
N ASN A 192 -8.66 -20.02 32.94
CA ASN A 192 -8.85 -21.00 31.86
C ASN A 192 -8.35 -20.52 30.49
N TYR A 193 -7.19 -19.87 30.44
CA TYR A 193 -6.56 -19.41 29.20
C TYR A 193 -5.24 -20.13 28.87
N THR A 194 -4.82 -21.08 29.71
CA THR A 194 -3.60 -21.89 29.56
C THR A 194 -3.83 -23.17 28.71
N SER A 195 -2.75 -23.93 28.46
CA SER A 195 -2.78 -25.13 27.62
C SER A 195 -3.84 -26.15 28.06
N GLY A 196 -4.80 -26.45 27.18
CA GLY A 196 -5.85 -27.44 27.40
C GLY A 196 -7.27 -26.88 27.35
N ASN A 197 -7.43 -25.57 27.56
CA ASN A 197 -8.73 -24.89 27.50
C ASN A 197 -8.91 -24.13 26.17
N ASP A 198 -10.16 -24.01 25.72
CA ASP A 198 -10.53 -23.21 24.57
C ASP A 198 -10.97 -21.81 25.02
N GLY A 199 -10.02 -20.87 25.08
CA GLY A 199 -10.29 -19.49 25.46
C GLY A 199 -11.26 -18.79 24.51
N ALA A 200 -11.31 -19.21 23.23
CA ALA A 200 -12.28 -18.69 22.28
C ALA A 200 -13.72 -19.06 22.66
N ALA A 201 -13.96 -20.31 23.08
CA ALA A 201 -15.28 -20.74 23.53
C ALA A 201 -15.78 -19.94 24.74
N ILE A 202 -14.88 -19.64 25.69
CA ILE A 202 -15.20 -18.82 26.87
C ILE A 202 -15.49 -17.37 26.47
N LEU A 203 -14.70 -16.78 25.57
CA LEU A 203 -14.98 -15.43 25.07
C LEU A 203 -16.32 -15.38 24.32
N ASN A 204 -16.61 -16.40 23.51
CA ASN A 204 -17.84 -16.48 22.73
C ASN A 204 -19.11 -16.54 23.58
N SER A 205 -19.03 -17.02 24.84
CA SER A 205 -20.19 -17.00 25.74
C SER A 205 -20.47 -15.62 26.34
N ALA A 206 -19.47 -14.73 26.39
CA ALA A 206 -19.60 -13.40 27.00
C ALA A 206 -19.72 -12.25 25.97
N ILE A 207 -19.11 -12.42 24.79
CA ILE A 207 -19.07 -11.38 23.73
C ILE A 207 -20.47 -10.81 23.39
N PRO A 208 -21.53 -11.63 23.18
CA PRO A 208 -22.85 -11.09 22.80
C PRO A 208 -23.42 -10.14 23.84
N ASP A 209 -23.32 -10.48 25.12
CA ASP A 209 -23.88 -9.69 26.22
C ASP A 209 -23.07 -8.40 26.44
N ILE A 210 -21.74 -8.50 26.40
CA ILE A 210 -20.85 -7.34 26.54
C ILE A 210 -21.08 -6.33 25.41
N ALA A 211 -21.19 -6.81 24.17
CA ALA A 211 -21.44 -5.95 23.02
C ALA A 211 -22.84 -5.32 23.06
N ALA A 212 -23.87 -6.07 23.48
CA ALA A 212 -25.23 -5.55 23.62
C ALA A 212 -25.31 -4.41 24.67
N GLU A 213 -24.48 -4.46 25.71
CA GLU A 213 -24.36 -3.40 26.72
C GLU A 213 -23.47 -2.22 26.27
N GLY A 214 -22.88 -2.28 25.08
CA GLY A 214 -21.95 -1.26 24.57
C GLY A 214 -20.63 -1.20 25.35
N LEU A 215 -20.27 -2.28 26.04
CA LEU A 215 -19.04 -2.39 26.82
C LEU A 215 -17.87 -2.86 25.95
N MET A 216 -16.68 -2.63 26.48
CA MET A 216 -15.41 -2.95 25.82
C MET A 216 -14.68 -4.05 26.59
N ILE A 217 -14.08 -5.01 25.90
CA ILE A 217 -13.20 -6.02 26.51
C ILE A 217 -11.77 -5.47 26.51
N ILE A 218 -11.11 -5.46 27.66
CA ILE A 218 -9.76 -4.88 27.81
C ILE A 218 -8.79 -5.88 28.43
N ASP A 219 -7.59 -6.00 27.88
CA ASP A 219 -6.48 -6.68 28.54
C ASP A 219 -5.27 -5.76 28.76
N HIS A 220 -4.84 -5.65 30.01
CA HIS A 220 -3.63 -4.94 30.41
C HIS A 220 -2.43 -5.87 30.66
N HIS A 221 -2.64 -7.19 30.70
CA HIS A 221 -1.66 -8.16 31.20
C HIS A 221 -0.85 -8.86 30.11
N GLY A 222 -1.31 -8.83 28.85
CA GLY A 222 -0.62 -9.46 27.73
C GLY A 222 -0.83 -10.96 27.73
N ILE A 223 -2.09 -11.36 27.86
CA ILE A 223 -2.47 -12.77 28.05
C ILE A 223 -2.29 -13.53 26.73
N ASP A 224 -1.69 -14.72 26.81
CA ASP A 224 -1.71 -15.70 25.72
C ASP A 224 -2.95 -16.59 25.85
N ILE A 225 -3.79 -16.60 24.83
CA ILE A 225 -5.13 -17.21 24.83
C ILE A 225 -5.15 -18.29 23.76
N ARG A 226 -5.20 -19.55 24.18
CA ARG A 226 -5.29 -20.68 23.24
C ARG A 226 -6.72 -20.77 22.69
N CYS A 227 -6.83 -20.72 21.36
CA CYS A 227 -8.08 -20.81 20.62
C CYS A 227 -8.15 -22.17 19.92
N ASN A 228 -8.96 -23.10 20.42
CA ASN A 228 -9.24 -24.38 19.75
C ASN A 228 -10.48 -24.28 18.84
N SER A 229 -11.21 -23.18 18.93
CA SER A 229 -12.27 -22.78 18.00
C SER A 229 -12.13 -21.31 17.59
N PRO A 230 -12.87 -20.85 16.55
CA PRO A 230 -12.91 -19.44 16.18
C PRO A 230 -13.54 -18.55 17.26
N ILE A 231 -12.99 -17.35 17.43
CA ILE A 231 -13.66 -16.24 18.11
C ILE A 231 -14.78 -15.73 17.19
N ARG A 232 -15.99 -15.59 17.71
CA ARG A 232 -17.21 -15.21 16.98
C ARG A 232 -17.54 -13.75 17.30
N PRO A 233 -17.05 -12.79 16.49
CA PRO A 233 -17.36 -11.40 16.73
C PRO A 233 -18.85 -11.14 16.49
N VAL A 234 -19.38 -10.09 17.11
CA VAL A 234 -20.73 -9.56 16.86
C VAL A 234 -20.63 -8.08 16.54
N SER A 235 -21.70 -7.48 16.02
CA SER A 235 -21.74 -6.02 15.84
C SER A 235 -21.52 -5.32 17.18
N ASP A 236 -20.92 -4.13 17.15
CA ASP A 236 -20.57 -3.31 18.32
C ASP A 236 -19.50 -3.92 19.25
N LEU A 237 -18.92 -5.07 18.89
CA LEU A 237 -17.80 -5.64 19.63
C LEU A 237 -16.62 -4.66 19.68
N HIS A 238 -16.16 -4.33 20.88
CA HIS A 238 -14.92 -3.58 21.10
C HIS A 238 -13.95 -4.39 21.95
N MET A 239 -12.77 -4.71 21.42
CA MET A 239 -11.70 -5.38 22.15
C MET A 239 -10.38 -4.60 22.05
N VAL A 240 -9.69 -4.43 23.18
CA VAL A 240 -8.38 -3.80 23.22
C VAL A 240 -7.40 -4.57 24.09
N GLY A 241 -6.24 -4.86 23.54
CA GLY A 241 -5.12 -5.45 24.28
C GLY A 241 -4.07 -4.40 24.66
N ASN A 242 -2.97 -4.90 25.21
CA ASN A 242 -1.80 -4.08 25.54
C ASN A 242 -0.68 -4.17 24.49
N GLY A 243 -0.97 -4.72 23.31
CA GLY A 243 0.00 -5.00 22.25
C GLY A 243 0.72 -6.35 22.42
N LYS A 244 0.58 -7.02 23.56
CA LYS A 244 1.12 -8.37 23.84
C LYS A 244 0.01 -9.42 24.02
N THR A 245 -1.24 -9.01 24.21
CA THR A 245 -2.40 -9.90 24.28
C THR A 245 -2.51 -10.69 22.97
N ARG A 246 -2.46 -12.02 23.06
CA ARG A 246 -2.29 -12.88 21.89
C ARG A 246 -3.33 -13.99 21.85
N PHE A 247 -4.03 -14.10 20.73
CA PHE A 247 -4.90 -15.20 20.39
C PHE A 247 -4.13 -16.21 19.56
N ILE A 248 -3.86 -17.38 20.13
CA ILE A 248 -3.06 -18.44 19.52
C ILE A 248 -3.99 -19.49 18.94
N ARG A 249 -4.08 -19.54 17.62
CA ARG A 249 -4.83 -20.55 16.90
C ARG A 249 -4.19 -21.93 17.10
N ALA A 250 -4.97 -22.88 17.60
CA ALA A 250 -4.56 -24.25 17.90
C ALA A 250 -5.40 -25.31 17.15
N TYR A 251 -6.01 -24.92 16.02
CA TYR A 251 -6.77 -25.81 15.15
C TYR A 251 -6.45 -25.55 13.66
N ALA A 252 -6.47 -26.60 12.85
CA ALA A 252 -6.30 -26.51 11.39
C ALA A 252 -7.67 -26.51 10.71
N ALA A 253 -7.97 -25.46 9.95
CA ALA A 253 -9.22 -25.36 9.20
C ALA A 253 -9.11 -24.30 8.12
N THR A 254 -9.50 -24.66 6.90
CA THR A 254 -9.45 -23.76 5.75
C THR A 254 -10.73 -22.93 5.65
N GLY A 255 -10.67 -21.83 4.89
CA GLY A 255 -11.81 -20.95 4.66
C GLY A 255 -12.03 -19.86 5.71
N THR A 256 -12.90 -18.92 5.37
CA THR A 256 -13.12 -17.68 6.12
C THR A 256 -13.93 -17.86 7.40
N GLY A 257 -14.85 -18.83 7.45
CA GLY A 257 -15.72 -19.14 8.59
C GLY A 257 -15.01 -19.89 9.71
N SER A 258 -13.78 -20.31 9.44
CA SER A 258 -12.87 -20.94 10.40
C SER A 258 -11.65 -20.07 10.70
N ALA A 259 -11.66 -18.78 10.33
CA ALA A 259 -10.58 -17.88 10.72
C ALA A 259 -10.52 -17.74 12.25
N THR A 260 -9.34 -17.43 12.81
CA THR A 260 -9.14 -17.28 14.27
C THR A 260 -10.18 -16.35 14.89
N LEU A 261 -10.54 -15.29 14.17
CA LEU A 261 -11.71 -14.47 14.44
C LEU A 261 -12.59 -14.44 13.18
N SER A 262 -13.80 -14.98 13.28
CA SER A 262 -14.74 -15.01 12.17
C SER A 262 -16.18 -15.24 12.58
N ARG A 263 -17.12 -14.68 11.80
CA ARG A 263 -18.55 -14.95 11.92
C ARG A 263 -19.06 -15.67 10.66
N SER A 264 -19.24 -16.99 10.77
CA SER A 264 -19.99 -17.84 9.84
C SER A 264 -19.82 -17.53 8.34
N ASP A 265 -18.60 -17.55 7.79
CA ASP A 265 -18.33 -17.34 6.35
C ASP A 265 -19.02 -16.10 5.74
N PHE A 266 -18.96 -14.96 6.44
CA PHE A 266 -19.58 -13.68 6.01
C PHE A 266 -21.12 -13.70 5.93
N ASN A 267 -21.79 -14.70 6.51
CA ASN A 267 -23.26 -14.78 6.53
C ASN A 267 -23.92 -13.70 7.37
N VAL A 268 -23.19 -13.20 8.35
CA VAL A 268 -23.72 -12.28 9.34
C VAL A 268 -22.79 -11.10 9.41
N ASP A 269 -23.37 -9.92 9.22
CA ASP A 269 -22.64 -8.68 9.29
C ASP A 269 -22.17 -8.44 10.73
N THR A 270 -20.97 -7.88 10.84
CA THR A 270 -20.30 -7.53 12.09
C THR A 270 -19.97 -6.04 12.03
N ASP A 271 -21.01 -5.23 12.18
CA ASP A 271 -20.90 -3.77 12.03
C ASP A 271 -20.28 -3.13 13.27
N ARG A 272 -19.62 -1.99 13.12
CA ARG A 272 -19.11 -1.16 14.23
C ARG A 272 -18.14 -1.89 15.16
N MET A 273 -17.51 -2.98 14.67
CA MET A 273 -16.49 -3.71 15.42
C MET A 273 -15.20 -2.89 15.53
N ARG A 274 -14.60 -2.87 16.71
CA ARG A 274 -13.31 -2.21 16.96
C ARG A 274 -12.34 -3.17 17.64
N LEU A 275 -11.21 -3.42 17.01
CA LEU A 275 -10.11 -4.23 17.55
C LEU A 275 -8.85 -3.37 17.61
N SER A 276 -8.19 -3.27 18.76
CA SER A 276 -6.88 -2.61 18.81
C SER A 276 -5.85 -3.21 19.75
N ASN A 277 -4.57 -3.07 19.38
CA ASN A 277 -3.43 -3.53 20.19
C ASN A 277 -3.49 -5.05 20.53
N LEU A 278 -3.94 -5.87 19.57
CA LEU A 278 -4.07 -7.32 19.71
C LEU A 278 -3.10 -8.05 18.79
N VAL A 279 -2.73 -9.27 19.18
CA VAL A 279 -1.94 -10.20 18.36
C VAL A 279 -2.78 -11.42 18.04
N PHE A 280 -2.84 -11.82 16.79
CA PHE A 280 -3.38 -13.10 16.35
C PHE A 280 -2.21 -13.90 15.79
N ASP A 281 -2.00 -15.09 16.32
CA ASP A 281 -0.85 -15.93 16.01
C ASP A 281 -1.31 -17.38 15.83
N THR A 282 -0.41 -18.21 15.35
CA THR A 282 -0.68 -19.60 15.04
C THR A 282 0.31 -20.49 15.80
N LEU A 283 -0.19 -21.55 16.43
CA LEU A 283 0.61 -22.43 17.28
C LEU A 283 1.74 -23.14 16.52
N SER A 284 1.49 -23.57 15.29
CA SER A 284 2.46 -24.23 14.42
C SER A 284 2.10 -24.05 12.94
N PRO A 285 3.04 -24.29 12.02
CA PRO A 285 2.77 -24.26 10.58
C PRO A 285 1.64 -25.17 10.10
N ASP A 286 1.34 -26.23 10.85
CA ASP A 286 0.27 -27.18 10.52
C ASP A 286 -1.14 -26.61 10.77
N MET A 287 -1.25 -25.57 11.61
CA MET A 287 -2.53 -24.91 11.93
C MET A 287 -2.91 -23.92 10.83
N THR A 288 -3.15 -24.46 9.64
CA THR A 288 -3.47 -23.70 8.42
C THR A 288 -4.82 -22.98 8.50
N GLY A 289 -4.95 -21.88 7.76
CA GLY A 289 -6.20 -21.15 7.58
C GLY A 289 -6.05 -19.63 7.51
N VAL A 290 -7.19 -18.94 7.60
CA VAL A 290 -7.24 -17.47 7.64
C VAL A 290 -7.03 -16.97 9.07
N GLY A 291 -6.30 -15.87 9.26
CA GLY A 291 -6.13 -15.24 10.57
C GLY A 291 -7.41 -14.53 11.03
N LEU A 292 -7.82 -13.51 10.28
CA LEU A 292 -9.01 -12.70 10.58
C LEU A 292 -9.99 -12.70 9.41
N ALA A 293 -11.28 -12.83 9.67
CA ALA A 293 -12.31 -12.67 8.65
C ALA A 293 -13.59 -12.02 9.15
N TRP A 294 -14.09 -11.01 8.44
CA TRP A 294 -15.40 -10.42 8.71
C TRP A 294 -16.04 -9.83 7.45
N TRP A 295 -17.35 -9.61 7.53
CA TRP A 295 -18.07 -8.72 6.65
C TRP A 295 -18.89 -7.78 7.53
N GLY A 296 -18.87 -6.48 7.26
CA GLY A 296 -19.61 -5.51 8.07
C GLY A 296 -19.13 -4.09 7.84
N ALA A 297 -20.00 -3.13 8.15
CA ALA A 297 -19.73 -1.72 8.01
C ALA A 297 -19.07 -1.10 9.26
N ASP A 298 -18.35 0.00 9.10
CA ASP A 298 -17.79 0.79 10.21
C ASP A 298 -16.82 0.02 11.12
N VAL A 299 -16.08 -0.94 10.55
CA VAL A 299 -15.11 -1.75 11.29
C VAL A 299 -13.76 -1.03 11.39
N VAL A 300 -13.17 -1.00 12.60
CA VAL A 300 -11.83 -0.43 12.86
C VAL A 300 -10.90 -1.49 13.42
N ILE A 301 -9.76 -1.68 12.75
CA ILE A 301 -8.65 -2.52 13.16
C ILE A 301 -7.44 -1.60 13.32
N ASP A 302 -6.94 -1.38 14.54
CA ASP A 302 -5.80 -0.47 14.77
C ASP A 302 -4.70 -1.14 15.58
N ARG A 303 -3.45 -1.11 15.09
CA ARG A 303 -2.29 -1.74 15.75
C ARG A 303 -2.51 -3.22 16.07
N VAL A 304 -3.21 -3.93 15.18
CA VAL A 304 -3.39 -5.38 15.27
C VAL A 304 -2.28 -6.07 14.48
N ARG A 305 -1.75 -7.15 15.04
CA ARG A 305 -0.72 -7.97 14.39
C ARG A 305 -1.30 -9.34 14.09
N VAL A 306 -1.22 -9.79 12.85
CA VAL A 306 -1.54 -11.17 12.45
C VAL A 306 -0.25 -11.84 11.99
N LEU A 307 0.20 -12.81 12.78
CA LEU A 307 1.48 -13.47 12.62
C LEU A 307 1.28 -14.92 12.20
N ASN A 308 2.23 -15.46 11.46
CA ASN A 308 2.36 -16.90 11.16
C ASN A 308 1.07 -17.51 10.60
N PHE A 309 0.39 -16.83 9.68
CA PHE A 309 -0.71 -17.45 8.92
C PHE A 309 -0.12 -18.33 7.81
N TYR A 310 -0.68 -19.53 7.64
CA TYR A 310 -0.18 -20.54 6.68
C TYR A 310 -1.33 -21.06 5.82
N SER A 311 -1.10 -21.19 4.51
CA SER A 311 -2.07 -21.73 3.53
C SER A 311 -3.45 -21.04 3.59
N GLY A 312 -3.44 -19.72 3.77
CA GLY A 312 -4.63 -18.88 3.90
C GLY A 312 -4.25 -17.41 4.03
N GLN A 313 -5.25 -16.54 4.20
CA GLN A 313 -4.98 -15.10 4.30
C GLN A 313 -4.66 -14.65 5.73
N GLY A 314 -3.82 -13.63 5.89
CA GLY A 314 -3.71 -12.93 7.17
C GLY A 314 -5.08 -12.34 7.56
N MET A 315 -5.73 -11.70 6.60
CA MET A 315 -7.05 -11.11 6.75
C MET A 315 -7.87 -11.17 5.46
N SER A 316 -9.12 -11.59 5.56
CA SER A 316 -10.11 -11.53 4.47
C SER A 316 -11.34 -10.76 4.92
N PHE A 317 -11.68 -9.68 4.25
CA PHE A 317 -12.66 -8.74 4.79
C PHE A 317 -13.49 -8.05 3.73
N GLY A 318 -14.64 -7.51 4.14
CA GLY A 318 -15.46 -6.64 3.30
C GLY A 318 -16.51 -5.86 4.09
N GLY A 319 -17.27 -5.06 3.39
CA GLY A 319 -18.25 -4.13 3.96
C GLY A 319 -17.77 -2.67 3.94
N ASP A 320 -18.68 -1.75 4.22
CA ASP A 320 -18.45 -0.33 3.99
C ASP A 320 -17.65 0.34 5.12
N ARG A 321 -16.87 1.37 4.80
CA ARG A 321 -16.20 2.26 5.77
C ARG A 321 -15.24 1.53 6.73
N PHE A 322 -14.61 0.44 6.30
CA PHE A 322 -13.58 -0.20 7.12
C PHE A 322 -12.33 0.70 7.29
N ARG A 323 -11.66 0.57 8.43
CA ARG A 323 -10.39 1.23 8.76
C ARG A 323 -9.39 0.20 9.25
N ILE A 324 -8.24 0.08 8.59
CA ILE A 324 -7.14 -0.79 9.02
C ILE A 324 -5.91 0.10 9.22
N LEU A 325 -5.50 0.31 10.46
CA LEU A 325 -4.57 1.35 10.84
C LEU A 325 -3.35 0.71 11.52
N HIS A 326 -2.14 1.10 11.11
CA HIS A 326 -0.88 0.76 11.78
C HIS A 326 -0.72 -0.73 12.13
N SER A 327 -1.27 -1.60 11.29
CA SER A 327 -1.40 -3.04 11.56
C SER A 327 -0.39 -3.84 10.76
N GLU A 328 0.03 -4.98 11.30
CA GLU A 328 1.07 -5.83 10.73
C GLU A 328 0.52 -7.20 10.36
N PHE A 329 0.85 -7.68 9.16
CA PHE A 329 0.42 -8.98 8.67
C PHE A 329 1.65 -9.72 8.15
N TYR A 330 2.17 -10.64 8.94
CA TYR A 330 3.46 -11.25 8.69
C TYR A 330 3.39 -12.77 8.69
N THR A 331 3.93 -13.40 7.65
CA THR A 331 4.24 -14.83 7.63
C THR A 331 5.62 -15.08 7.02
N THR A 332 6.24 -16.19 7.40
CA THR A 332 7.46 -16.71 6.77
C THR A 332 7.17 -17.64 5.60
N SER A 333 5.91 -18.04 5.40
CA SER A 333 5.51 -18.88 4.27
C SER A 333 5.76 -18.16 2.94
N ASN A 334 6.38 -18.87 2.01
CA ASN A 334 6.53 -18.47 0.61
C ASN A 334 5.50 -19.15 -0.30
N SER A 335 4.49 -19.82 0.25
CA SER A 335 3.51 -20.54 -0.56
C SER A 335 2.49 -19.58 -1.16
N THR A 336 2.21 -19.74 -2.46
CA THR A 336 1.07 -19.10 -3.12
C THR A 336 -0.24 -19.47 -2.40
N GLY A 337 -1.21 -18.57 -2.37
CA GLY A 337 -2.41 -18.67 -1.51
C GLY A 337 -2.25 -18.04 -0.12
N THR A 338 -1.03 -17.74 0.33
CA THR A 338 -0.74 -17.15 1.64
C THR A 338 -0.60 -15.62 1.59
N GLY A 339 -1.71 -14.93 1.31
CA GLY A 339 -1.76 -13.46 1.11
C GLY A 339 -2.08 -12.69 2.40
N PRO A 340 -1.43 -11.55 2.70
CA PRO A 340 -1.66 -10.85 3.97
C PRO A 340 -3.06 -10.25 4.09
N LEU A 341 -3.54 -9.55 3.06
CA LEU A 341 -4.76 -8.75 3.13
C LEU A 341 -5.61 -8.92 1.87
N ARG A 342 -6.87 -9.30 2.02
CA ARG A 342 -7.82 -9.44 0.91
C ARG A 342 -9.13 -8.71 1.18
N CYS A 343 -9.35 -7.60 0.45
CA CYS A 343 -10.63 -6.89 0.41
C CYS A 343 -11.53 -7.55 -0.63
N LEU A 344 -12.68 -8.05 -0.19
CA LEU A 344 -13.64 -8.84 -0.95
C LEU A 344 -14.84 -8.03 -1.45
N GLY A 345 -14.96 -6.77 -1.02
CA GLY A 345 -16.07 -5.88 -1.36
C GLY A 345 -16.28 -4.79 -0.29
N GLY A 346 -17.05 -3.77 -0.64
CA GLY A 346 -17.38 -2.64 0.22
C GLY A 346 -16.98 -1.29 -0.38
N LYS A 347 -17.44 -0.22 0.28
CA LYS A 347 -17.20 1.15 -0.15
C LYS A 347 -16.47 1.96 0.91
N ASP A 348 -15.73 3.00 0.49
CA ASP A 348 -15.11 4.00 1.38
C ASP A 348 -14.14 3.40 2.41
N GLY A 349 -13.42 2.35 2.01
CA GLY A 349 -12.46 1.63 2.84
C GLY A 349 -11.09 2.28 2.89
N LEU A 350 -10.39 2.16 4.02
CA LEU A 350 -9.07 2.76 4.18
C LEU A 350 -8.12 1.90 5.02
N ALA A 351 -6.96 1.58 4.47
CA ALA A 351 -5.83 0.98 5.16
C ALA A 351 -4.66 1.97 5.23
N ILE A 352 -4.17 2.32 6.42
CA ILE A 352 -3.09 3.31 6.61
C ILE A 352 -1.91 2.68 7.34
N GLY A 353 -0.70 2.86 6.80
CA GLY A 353 0.54 2.54 7.48
C GLY A 353 0.66 1.06 7.83
N ILE A 354 0.17 0.18 6.95
CA ILE A 354 0.20 -1.26 7.15
C ILE A 354 1.57 -1.85 6.77
N LEU A 355 2.01 -2.87 7.50
CA LEU A 355 3.21 -3.63 7.18
C LEU A 355 2.81 -5.05 6.80
N THR A 356 3.21 -5.50 5.62
CA THR A 356 2.81 -6.83 5.15
C THR A 356 3.98 -7.64 4.61
N ARG A 357 3.98 -8.94 4.94
CA ARG A 357 4.83 -9.95 4.34
C ARG A 357 4.05 -11.24 4.14
N GLY A 358 3.97 -11.71 2.89
CA GLY A 358 3.24 -12.91 2.50
C GLY A 358 3.95 -13.78 1.46
N GLY A 359 3.45 -14.99 1.29
CA GLY A 359 3.81 -15.89 0.19
C GLY A 359 3.12 -15.51 -1.12
N ASP A 360 1.90 -14.97 -1.01
CA ASP A 360 1.08 -14.53 -2.15
C ASP A 360 1.02 -13.00 -2.25
N ASP A 361 0.01 -12.45 -2.92
CA ASP A 361 -0.06 -11.00 -3.17
C ASP A 361 0.05 -10.18 -1.88
N GLY A 362 1.02 -9.27 -1.83
CA GLY A 362 1.56 -8.73 -0.59
C GLY A 362 0.74 -7.63 0.06
N GLY A 363 0.25 -6.67 -0.72
CA GLY A 363 -0.45 -5.49 -0.20
C GLY A 363 -1.93 -5.76 0.11
N MET A 364 -2.72 -4.70 0.28
CA MET A 364 -4.17 -4.83 0.28
C MET A 364 -4.64 -5.20 -1.13
N GLN A 365 -5.07 -6.45 -1.29
CA GLN A 365 -5.64 -6.96 -2.53
C GLN A 365 -7.07 -6.41 -2.69
N LEU A 366 -7.36 -5.80 -3.84
CA LEU A 366 -8.71 -5.38 -4.24
C LEU A 366 -9.25 -6.46 -5.17
N VAL A 367 -9.82 -7.52 -4.59
CA VAL A 367 -10.23 -8.71 -5.33
C VAL A 367 -11.62 -9.12 -4.83
N PRO A 368 -12.70 -8.63 -5.45
CA PRO A 368 -14.03 -9.00 -5.02
C PRO A 368 -14.26 -10.50 -5.22
N VAL A 369 -15.24 -11.06 -4.51
CA VAL A 369 -15.54 -12.51 -4.52
C VAL A 369 -16.00 -12.97 -5.91
N SER A 370 -15.06 -13.27 -6.79
CA SER A 370 -15.23 -13.87 -8.12
C SER A 370 -15.03 -15.38 -8.04
N GLY A 371 -15.78 -16.16 -8.81
CA GLY A 371 -15.81 -17.61 -8.64
C GLY A 371 -17.11 -18.24 -9.12
N VAL A 372 -17.90 -18.71 -8.16
CA VAL A 372 -19.20 -19.33 -8.38
C VAL A 372 -20.33 -18.36 -8.01
N SER A 373 -21.37 -18.27 -8.84
CA SER A 373 -22.53 -17.41 -8.58
C SER A 373 -23.29 -17.76 -7.29
N THR A 374 -23.02 -18.94 -6.73
CA THR A 374 -23.53 -19.41 -5.44
C THR A 374 -22.71 -18.94 -4.24
N ALA A 375 -21.57 -18.28 -4.45
CA ALA A 375 -20.81 -17.66 -3.37
C ALA A 375 -21.65 -16.55 -2.73
N LYS A 376 -21.69 -16.53 -1.39
CA LYS A 376 -22.67 -15.73 -0.62
C LYS A 376 -22.50 -14.21 -0.75
N ARG A 377 -21.34 -13.77 -1.23
CA ARG A 377 -21.01 -12.37 -1.51
C ARG A 377 -20.53 -12.23 -2.96
N TYR A 378 -21.06 -13.07 -3.85
CA TYR A 378 -20.83 -12.96 -5.29
C TYR A 378 -21.33 -11.62 -5.82
N GLY A 379 -20.64 -11.08 -6.82
CA GLY A 379 -20.98 -9.81 -7.48
C GLY A 379 -20.75 -8.56 -6.63
N GLN A 380 -20.04 -8.66 -5.50
CA GLN A 380 -19.76 -7.48 -4.68
C GLN A 380 -18.76 -6.55 -5.36
N SER A 381 -18.90 -5.26 -5.07
CA SER A 381 -18.06 -4.22 -5.66
C SER A 381 -17.12 -3.62 -4.62
N ILE A 382 -15.97 -3.13 -5.08
CA ILE A 382 -14.99 -2.39 -4.30
C ILE A 382 -14.95 -0.97 -4.85
N ILE A 383 -15.33 0.02 -4.04
CA ILE A 383 -15.44 1.40 -4.50
C ILE A 383 -14.81 2.33 -3.48
N ASN A 384 -13.94 3.25 -3.93
CA ASN A 384 -13.29 4.21 -3.03
C ASN A 384 -12.52 3.54 -1.86
N CYS A 385 -11.79 2.47 -2.16
CA CYS A 385 -11.01 1.72 -1.17
C CYS A 385 -9.52 1.96 -1.38
N TRP A 386 -8.82 2.38 -0.33
CA TRP A 386 -7.44 2.87 -0.43
C TRP A 386 -6.49 2.21 0.55
N GLN A 387 -5.27 1.95 0.09
CA GLN A 387 -4.11 1.77 0.96
C GLN A 387 -3.24 3.04 0.90
N ILE A 388 -2.87 3.58 2.06
CA ILE A 388 -2.03 4.76 2.19
C ILE A 388 -0.82 4.44 3.07
N GLY A 389 0.38 4.57 2.52
CA GLY A 389 1.62 4.26 3.21
C GLY A 389 1.82 2.76 3.44
N GLY A 390 2.95 2.44 4.07
CA GLY A 390 3.28 1.09 4.49
C GLY A 390 4.32 0.40 3.63
N GLN A 391 4.80 -0.74 4.14
CA GLN A 391 5.77 -1.60 3.49
C GLN A 391 5.10 -2.91 3.09
N VAL A 392 5.28 -3.32 1.84
CA VAL A 392 4.65 -4.53 1.27
C VAL A 392 5.69 -5.48 0.72
N ILE A 393 5.67 -6.73 1.17
CA ILE A 393 6.55 -7.78 0.66
C ILE A 393 5.72 -8.98 0.22
N SER A 394 5.76 -9.30 -1.06
CA SER A 394 5.34 -10.61 -1.57
C SER A 394 6.56 -11.43 -1.95
N SER A 395 6.68 -12.62 -1.35
CA SER A 395 7.82 -13.51 -1.58
C SER A 395 7.63 -14.46 -2.78
N SER A 396 6.41 -14.64 -3.30
CA SER A 396 6.18 -15.50 -4.49
C SER A 396 5.13 -14.99 -5.49
N ALA A 397 4.55 -13.80 -5.29
CA ALA A 397 3.48 -13.27 -6.15
C ALA A 397 3.58 -11.74 -6.34
N LYS A 398 2.43 -11.04 -6.34
CA LYS A 398 2.31 -9.64 -6.74
C LYS A 398 2.52 -8.71 -5.54
N MET A 399 3.05 -7.51 -5.73
CA MET A 399 3.10 -6.51 -4.65
C MET A 399 1.71 -5.93 -4.40
N LEU A 400 1.07 -5.37 -5.41
CA LEU A 400 -0.24 -4.68 -5.36
C LEU A 400 -1.15 -5.21 -6.46
N VAL A 401 -2.41 -5.49 -6.15
CA VAL A 401 -3.35 -6.11 -7.09
C VAL A 401 -4.77 -5.57 -6.97
N ALA A 402 -5.32 -5.17 -8.11
CA ALA A 402 -6.75 -4.93 -8.32
C ALA A 402 -7.21 -5.86 -9.44
N ALA A 403 -7.97 -6.90 -9.10
CA ALA A 403 -8.28 -7.94 -10.05
C ALA A 403 -9.71 -8.45 -9.95
N ILE A 404 -10.33 -8.62 -11.12
CA ILE A 404 -11.48 -9.50 -11.33
C ILE A 404 -10.96 -10.69 -12.13
N ALA A 405 -10.51 -11.72 -11.39
CA ALA A 405 -9.88 -12.92 -11.91
C ALA A 405 -10.09 -14.07 -10.90
N THR A 406 -10.41 -15.29 -11.34
CA THR A 406 -10.57 -16.45 -10.45
C THR A 406 -9.22 -17.12 -10.23
N SER A 407 -9.19 -17.85 -9.11
CA SER A 407 -8.32 -19.01 -8.90
C SER A 407 -9.02 -20.36 -9.19
N GLN A 408 -10.22 -20.37 -9.78
CA GLN A 408 -11.16 -21.51 -9.73
C GLN A 408 -12.00 -21.75 -11.02
N GLY A 409 -11.59 -21.26 -12.19
CA GLY A 409 -12.15 -21.72 -13.48
C GLY A 409 -13.63 -21.37 -13.72
N GLY A 410 -14.08 -20.23 -13.20
CA GLY A 410 -15.45 -19.75 -13.39
C GLY A 410 -15.73 -19.27 -14.82
N THR A 411 -17.00 -19.25 -15.22
CA THR A 411 -17.44 -18.66 -16.49
C THR A 411 -17.45 -17.13 -16.38
N ASN A 412 -17.08 -16.43 -17.47
CA ASN A 412 -17.07 -14.96 -17.61
C ASN A 412 -18.45 -14.33 -17.34
N SER A 413 -18.83 -14.22 -16.07
CA SER A 413 -20.17 -13.78 -15.66
C SER A 413 -20.16 -12.93 -14.38
N PHE A 414 -18.99 -12.48 -13.92
CA PHE A 414 -18.91 -11.70 -12.68
C PHE A 414 -19.43 -10.26 -12.89
N PRO A 415 -20.41 -9.77 -12.09
CA PRO A 415 -21.01 -8.44 -12.29
C PRO A 415 -20.49 -7.34 -11.32
N GLY A 416 -19.60 -7.66 -10.37
CA GLY A 416 -19.08 -6.66 -9.43
C GLY A 416 -18.05 -5.72 -10.07
N VAL A 417 -17.86 -4.51 -9.54
CA VAL A 417 -16.90 -3.52 -10.10
C VAL A 417 -15.78 -3.19 -9.13
N ILE A 418 -14.66 -2.70 -9.64
CA ILE A 418 -13.61 -2.05 -8.85
C ILE A 418 -13.47 -0.61 -9.34
N LYS A 419 -13.80 0.38 -8.51
CA LYS A 419 -13.87 1.78 -8.90
C LYS A 419 -13.13 2.71 -7.93
N ASP A 420 -12.47 3.72 -8.46
CA ASP A 420 -11.93 4.86 -7.70
C ASP A 420 -11.08 4.44 -6.49
N SER A 421 -10.26 3.42 -6.67
CA SER A 421 -9.55 2.72 -5.59
C SER A 421 -8.07 2.61 -5.92
N GLY A 422 -7.24 2.29 -4.93
CA GLY A 422 -5.83 2.01 -5.19
C GLY A 422 -4.89 2.25 -4.02
N TRP A 423 -3.68 2.70 -4.33
CA TRP A 423 -2.56 2.72 -3.40
C TRP A 423 -1.78 4.02 -3.50
N ILE A 424 -1.39 4.58 -2.36
CA ILE A 424 -0.63 5.83 -2.27
C ILE A 424 0.53 5.66 -1.29
N GLY A 425 1.75 6.00 -1.67
CA GLY A 425 2.89 6.05 -0.75
C GLY A 425 3.39 4.68 -0.26
N VAL A 426 3.17 3.61 -1.03
CA VAL A 426 3.57 2.25 -0.65
C VAL A 426 4.96 1.94 -1.17
N THR A 427 5.80 1.35 -0.32
CA THR A 427 7.13 0.86 -0.70
C THR A 427 7.19 -0.65 -0.55
N GLY A 428 7.97 -1.35 -1.36
CA GLY A 428 8.00 -2.80 -1.26
C GLY A 428 8.53 -3.54 -2.46
N LEU A 429 8.26 -4.85 -2.48
CA LEU A 429 8.63 -5.72 -3.59
C LEU A 429 7.56 -6.80 -3.80
N GLY A 430 7.42 -7.23 -5.05
CA GLY A 430 6.74 -8.47 -5.42
C GLY A 430 7.65 -9.27 -6.33
N THR A 431 7.84 -10.55 -6.03
CA THR A 431 8.78 -11.40 -6.78
C THR A 431 8.24 -11.85 -8.12
N ASN A 432 6.92 -11.84 -8.34
CA ASN A 432 6.30 -12.08 -9.65
C ASN A 432 6.06 -10.76 -10.38
N ARG A 433 5.22 -9.88 -9.81
CA ARG A 433 4.86 -8.58 -10.39
C ARG A 433 4.78 -7.52 -9.30
N VAL A 434 4.92 -6.25 -9.67
CA VAL A 434 4.74 -5.11 -8.77
C VAL A 434 3.26 -4.74 -8.72
N ILE A 435 2.74 -4.05 -9.73
CA ILE A 435 1.35 -3.59 -9.78
C ILE A 435 0.61 -4.37 -10.85
N VAL A 436 -0.52 -4.97 -10.46
CA VAL A 436 -1.39 -5.70 -11.38
C VAL A 436 -2.80 -5.12 -11.35
N VAL A 437 -3.28 -4.71 -12.52
CA VAL A 437 -4.68 -4.38 -12.76
C VAL A 437 -5.20 -5.36 -13.81
N GLU A 438 -6.13 -6.23 -13.45
CA GLU A 438 -6.50 -7.38 -14.28
C GLU A 438 -8.00 -7.62 -14.31
N ASN A 439 -8.58 -7.74 -15.50
CA ASN A 439 -9.96 -8.18 -15.68
C ASN A 439 -10.03 -9.29 -16.73
N THR A 440 -10.00 -10.54 -16.24
CA THR A 440 -10.06 -11.75 -17.07
C THR A 440 -11.41 -12.46 -16.97
N GLU A 441 -12.30 -12.02 -16.07
CA GLU A 441 -13.56 -12.74 -15.76
C GLU A 441 -14.81 -11.88 -15.65
N GLY A 442 -14.67 -10.60 -15.95
CA GLY A 442 -15.82 -9.75 -16.16
C GLY A 442 -16.81 -10.37 -17.12
N ASP A 443 -18.10 -10.13 -16.89
CA ASP A 443 -19.15 -10.60 -17.80
C ASP A 443 -19.15 -9.90 -19.18
N GLY A 444 -18.34 -8.85 -19.34
CA GLY A 444 -18.25 -8.03 -20.54
C GLY A 444 -19.48 -7.18 -20.84
N THR A 445 -20.51 -7.27 -19.99
CA THR A 445 -21.73 -6.45 -20.08
C THR A 445 -21.56 -5.10 -19.39
N ILE A 446 -20.68 -5.05 -18.38
CA ILE A 446 -20.35 -3.82 -17.65
C ILE A 446 -19.10 -3.19 -18.27
N PRO A 447 -19.23 -2.08 -19.02
CA PRO A 447 -18.06 -1.39 -19.55
C PRO A 447 -17.23 -0.82 -18.40
N LYS A 448 -15.91 -0.96 -18.54
CA LYS A 448 -14.88 -0.45 -17.63
C LYS A 448 -15.10 -0.98 -16.22
N GLN A 449 -15.38 -2.26 -16.07
CA GLN A 449 -15.67 -2.88 -14.78
C GLN A 449 -14.59 -2.61 -13.72
N ILE A 450 -13.34 -2.47 -14.14
CA ILE A 450 -12.26 -1.89 -13.34
C ILE A 450 -11.92 -0.49 -13.89
N ASP A 451 -12.04 0.56 -13.08
CA ASP A 451 -11.85 1.95 -13.54
C ASP A 451 -11.44 2.88 -12.39
N GLY A 452 -10.83 4.00 -12.71
CA GLY A 452 -10.36 4.96 -11.71
C GLY A 452 -9.30 4.38 -10.77
N ILE A 453 -8.49 3.41 -11.23
CA ILE A 453 -7.45 2.81 -10.41
C ILE A 453 -6.24 3.75 -10.34
N VAL A 454 -5.76 4.02 -9.13
CA VAL A 454 -4.62 4.93 -8.90
C VAL A 454 -3.51 4.24 -8.12
N ALA A 455 -2.29 4.31 -8.65
CA ALA A 455 -1.07 3.98 -7.93
C ALA A 455 -0.20 5.24 -7.88
N SER A 456 0.00 5.81 -6.68
CA SER A 456 0.71 7.08 -6.51
C SER A 456 1.87 6.97 -5.52
N ASN A 457 3.03 7.54 -5.84
CA ASN A 457 4.23 7.53 -4.99
C ASN A 457 4.59 6.10 -4.56
N ILE A 458 4.67 5.18 -5.52
CA ILE A 458 5.01 3.78 -5.27
C ILE A 458 6.49 3.56 -5.55
N VAL A 459 7.20 2.95 -4.62
CA VAL A 459 8.60 2.57 -4.80
C VAL A 459 8.70 1.05 -4.75
N ALA A 460 8.97 0.45 -5.91
CA ALA A 460 9.21 -0.97 -6.02
C ALA A 460 10.70 -1.25 -6.06
N TYR A 461 11.16 -2.10 -5.15
CA TYR A 461 12.54 -2.59 -5.16
C TYR A 461 12.66 -3.80 -6.09
N GLY A 462 13.79 -3.88 -6.79
CA GLY A 462 14.18 -5.05 -7.58
C GLY A 462 14.11 -6.35 -6.77
N SER A 463 13.70 -7.44 -7.43
CA SER A 463 13.69 -8.80 -6.88
C SER A 463 15.06 -9.19 -6.31
N LEU A 464 15.09 -9.80 -5.11
CA LEU A 464 16.30 -10.31 -4.46
C LEU A 464 16.86 -11.60 -5.08
N SER A 465 16.45 -12.01 -6.28
CA SER A 465 17.04 -13.17 -6.95
C SER A 465 17.14 -12.99 -8.47
N PRO A 466 18.36 -12.84 -9.01
CA PRO A 466 18.65 -12.92 -10.45
C PRO A 466 18.28 -14.27 -11.10
N ALA A 467 17.96 -15.30 -10.30
CA ALA A 467 17.79 -16.66 -10.78
C ALA A 467 16.40 -16.95 -11.39
N SER A 468 15.41 -16.09 -11.17
CA SER A 468 14.07 -16.22 -11.76
C SER A 468 13.64 -14.91 -12.39
N LYS A 469 14.10 -14.66 -13.62
CA LYS A 469 13.55 -13.59 -14.45
C LYS A 469 12.05 -13.78 -14.56
N VAL A 470 11.29 -12.72 -14.33
CA VAL A 470 9.85 -12.74 -14.60
C VAL A 470 9.60 -12.07 -15.94
N GLU A 471 8.61 -12.53 -16.69
CA GLU A 471 8.32 -11.89 -17.97
C GLU A 471 7.87 -10.42 -17.78
N ILE A 472 7.09 -10.12 -16.75
CA ILE A 472 6.41 -8.83 -16.60
C ILE A 472 6.62 -8.25 -15.20
N GLY A 473 7.06 -7.00 -15.12
CA GLY A 473 7.18 -6.20 -13.91
C GLY A 473 5.83 -5.72 -13.41
N SER A 474 5.12 -4.89 -14.17
CA SER A 474 3.72 -4.52 -13.89
C SER A 474 2.81 -4.74 -15.10
N SER A 475 1.51 -4.90 -14.85
CA SER A 475 0.58 -5.29 -15.91
C SER A 475 -0.79 -4.64 -15.80
N ILE A 476 -1.33 -4.20 -16.93
CA ILE A 476 -2.73 -3.80 -17.12
C ILE A 476 -3.32 -4.73 -18.18
N LEU A 477 -4.11 -5.72 -17.76
CA LEU A 477 -4.51 -6.85 -18.59
C LEU A 477 -6.03 -7.01 -18.58
N SER A 478 -6.64 -7.16 -19.76
CA SER A 478 -8.03 -7.55 -19.83
C SER A 478 -8.33 -8.41 -21.05
N ASP A 479 -8.96 -9.55 -20.79
CA ASP A 479 -9.54 -10.42 -21.82
C ASP A 479 -10.95 -9.94 -22.25
N ILE A 480 -11.45 -8.91 -21.58
CA ILE A 480 -12.75 -8.32 -21.79
C ILE A 480 -12.59 -6.99 -22.52
N ASN A 481 -13.23 -6.85 -23.68
CA ASN A 481 -13.21 -5.59 -24.43
C ASN A 481 -13.81 -4.46 -23.60
N ASN A 482 -13.07 -3.35 -23.45
CA ASN A 482 -13.40 -2.26 -22.54
C ASN A 482 -13.57 -2.71 -21.08
N GLY A 483 -13.02 -3.85 -20.65
CA GLY A 483 -13.13 -4.35 -19.28
C GLY A 483 -12.39 -3.51 -18.25
N ILE A 484 -11.37 -2.77 -18.70
CA ILE A 484 -10.60 -1.80 -17.90
C ILE A 484 -10.77 -0.40 -18.50
N GLY A 485 -11.11 0.56 -17.65
CA GLY A 485 -11.20 1.98 -17.96
C GLY A 485 -9.88 2.70 -17.75
N ARG A 486 -9.86 3.64 -16.80
CA ARG A 486 -8.72 4.48 -16.47
C ARG A 486 -7.84 3.84 -15.38
N VAL A 487 -6.54 3.79 -15.66
CA VAL A 487 -5.50 3.44 -14.70
C VAL A 487 -4.46 4.58 -14.67
N THR A 488 -4.14 5.09 -13.49
CA THR A 488 -3.23 6.22 -13.31
C THR A 488 -2.06 5.83 -12.41
N PHE A 489 -0.84 5.91 -12.95
CA PHE A 489 0.40 5.78 -12.22
C PHE A 489 1.03 7.18 -12.07
N ASN A 490 1.21 7.62 -10.82
CA ASN A 490 1.84 8.89 -10.48
C ASN A 490 3.09 8.61 -9.63
N ASN A 491 4.28 9.03 -10.05
CA ASN A 491 5.52 8.80 -9.31
C ASN A 491 5.73 7.32 -8.92
N VAL A 492 5.46 6.41 -9.85
CA VAL A 492 5.74 4.97 -9.67
C VAL A 492 7.16 4.70 -10.14
N VAL A 493 7.98 4.12 -9.27
CA VAL A 493 9.38 3.80 -9.56
C VAL A 493 9.55 2.28 -9.63
N HIS A 494 9.86 1.80 -10.83
CA HIS A 494 10.37 0.47 -11.12
C HIS A 494 11.84 0.61 -11.53
N ARG A 495 12.75 0.34 -10.60
CA ARG A 495 14.19 0.19 -10.90
C ARG A 495 14.66 -1.18 -10.43
N ASP A 496 15.67 -1.70 -11.13
CA ASP A 496 16.34 -2.95 -10.79
C ASP A 496 15.44 -4.20 -10.79
N ILE A 497 14.31 -4.14 -11.51
CA ILE A 497 13.42 -5.29 -11.67
C ILE A 497 14.01 -6.21 -12.74
N ALA A 498 14.31 -7.46 -12.37
CA ALA A 498 14.70 -8.52 -13.29
C ALA A 498 13.48 -9.06 -14.07
N ALA A 499 12.87 -8.19 -14.88
CA ALA A 499 11.75 -8.53 -15.72
C ALA A 499 11.95 -8.11 -17.18
N ASP A 500 11.49 -8.92 -18.13
CA ASP A 500 11.60 -8.59 -19.56
C ASP A 500 10.88 -7.28 -19.89
N PHE A 501 9.68 -7.10 -19.32
CA PHE A 501 8.83 -5.92 -19.55
C PHE A 501 8.58 -5.14 -18.26
N GLY A 502 8.96 -3.87 -18.20
CA GLY A 502 8.70 -3.02 -17.02
C GLY A 502 7.20 -2.80 -16.78
N LEU A 503 6.46 -2.49 -17.84
CA LEU A 503 5.01 -2.35 -17.86
C LEU A 503 4.43 -3.00 -19.12
N ASP A 504 3.49 -3.94 -18.97
CA ASP A 504 2.74 -4.55 -20.08
C ASP A 504 1.28 -4.10 -20.08
N ILE A 505 0.82 -3.56 -21.20
CA ILE A 505 -0.55 -3.06 -21.40
C ILE A 505 -1.22 -3.88 -22.49
N ASN A 506 -2.17 -4.71 -22.07
CA ASN A 506 -3.01 -5.53 -22.92
C ASN A 506 -4.47 -5.47 -22.45
N ALA A 507 -5.08 -4.28 -22.53
CA ALA A 507 -6.48 -4.06 -22.16
C ALA A 507 -7.15 -3.14 -23.19
N GLN A 508 -7.99 -3.72 -24.06
CA GLN A 508 -8.64 -2.98 -25.14
C GLN A 508 -9.54 -1.86 -24.59
N GLY A 509 -9.37 -0.64 -25.10
CA GLY A 509 -10.16 0.53 -24.68
C GLY A 509 -9.69 1.21 -23.39
N ALA A 510 -8.61 0.73 -22.77
CA ALA A 510 -8.08 1.32 -21.54
C ALA A 510 -7.49 2.72 -21.77
N THR A 511 -7.57 3.56 -20.74
CA THR A 511 -6.85 4.83 -20.66
C THR A 511 -5.80 4.73 -19.58
N VAL A 512 -4.53 4.81 -19.94
CA VAL A 512 -3.40 4.72 -19.02
C VAL A 512 -2.75 6.10 -18.89
N VAL A 513 -2.55 6.57 -17.66
CA VAL A 513 -1.87 7.83 -17.38
C VAL A 513 -0.61 7.53 -16.58
N LEU A 514 0.55 7.96 -17.08
CA LEU A 514 1.85 7.82 -16.43
C LEU A 514 2.41 9.22 -16.15
N ASN A 515 2.57 9.60 -14.90
CA ASN A 515 3.06 10.92 -14.53
C ASN A 515 4.26 10.81 -13.59
N GLY A 516 5.44 11.27 -14.01
CA GLY A 516 6.68 11.20 -13.21
C GLY A 516 7.12 9.78 -12.85
N CYS A 517 6.78 8.80 -13.69
CA CYS A 517 7.10 7.40 -13.45
C CYS A 517 8.49 7.03 -13.99
N VAL A 518 9.14 6.07 -13.34
CA VAL A 518 10.35 5.43 -13.82
C VAL A 518 10.00 3.97 -14.12
N MET A 519 10.14 3.54 -15.37
CA MET A 519 9.85 2.18 -15.80
C MET A 519 11.11 1.55 -16.37
N GLN A 520 11.52 0.43 -15.78
CA GLN A 520 12.66 -0.37 -16.25
C GLN A 520 12.20 -1.78 -16.61
N GLY A 521 12.68 -2.28 -17.74
CA GLY A 521 12.62 -3.70 -18.11
C GLY A 521 13.91 -4.12 -18.82
N GLU A 522 14.16 -5.42 -18.92
CA GLU A 522 15.32 -5.94 -19.62
C GLU A 522 15.18 -5.78 -21.14
N ARG A 523 13.99 -6.04 -21.69
CA ARG A 523 13.67 -5.92 -23.12
C ARG A 523 12.92 -4.63 -23.43
N ASN A 524 11.80 -4.39 -22.77
CA ASN A 524 11.01 -3.16 -22.92
C ASN A 524 10.76 -2.52 -21.56
N ALA A 525 10.93 -1.21 -21.46
CA ALA A 525 10.40 -0.47 -20.32
C ALA A 525 8.86 -0.47 -20.33
N MET A 526 8.25 -0.41 -21.52
CA MET A 526 6.81 -0.48 -21.71
C MET A 526 6.45 -1.24 -22.99
N ARG A 527 5.48 -2.15 -22.90
CA ARG A 527 4.92 -2.92 -24.01
C ARG A 527 3.41 -2.68 -24.11
N VAL A 528 2.90 -2.45 -25.31
CA VAL A 528 1.48 -2.18 -25.59
C VAL A 528 0.99 -3.09 -26.71
N ARG A 529 0.03 -3.96 -26.40
CA ARG A 529 -0.47 -5.01 -27.31
C ARG A 529 -1.96 -4.93 -27.61
N ALA A 530 -2.67 -4.00 -26.97
CA ALA A 530 -4.12 -3.87 -27.12
C ALA A 530 -4.56 -2.71 -28.03
N ASP A 531 -5.74 -2.88 -28.62
CA ASP A 531 -6.36 -1.91 -29.51
C ASP A 531 -7.14 -0.83 -28.76
N ASN A 532 -7.34 0.33 -29.41
CA ASN A 532 -8.09 1.46 -28.84
C ASN A 532 -7.59 1.93 -27.45
N VAL A 533 -6.29 1.78 -27.18
CA VAL A 533 -5.67 2.24 -25.92
C VAL A 533 -5.22 3.69 -26.06
N SER A 534 -5.51 4.49 -25.03
CA SER A 534 -4.94 5.85 -24.89
C SER A 534 -3.93 5.86 -23.76
N ILE A 535 -2.70 6.30 -24.04
CA ILE A 535 -1.61 6.41 -23.08
C ILE A 535 -1.18 7.88 -23.03
N ASP A 536 -1.36 8.52 -21.88
CA ASP A 536 -0.86 9.86 -21.60
C ASP A 536 0.33 9.78 -20.65
N VAL A 537 1.48 10.26 -21.07
CA VAL A 537 2.73 10.30 -20.31
C VAL A 537 3.08 11.76 -20.01
N SER A 538 3.38 12.10 -18.76
CA SER A 538 3.73 13.46 -18.33
C SER A 538 4.72 13.49 -17.15
N GLY A 539 5.13 14.68 -16.74
CA GLY A 539 5.82 14.88 -15.45
C GLY A 539 7.25 14.33 -15.35
N SER A 540 8.00 14.28 -16.46
CA SER A 540 9.37 13.76 -16.50
C SER A 540 9.47 12.25 -16.27
N CYS A 541 8.70 11.46 -17.02
CA CYS A 541 8.83 10.00 -16.99
C CYS A 541 10.17 9.54 -17.60
N GLU A 542 10.73 8.47 -17.01
CA GLU A 542 11.94 7.78 -17.47
C GLU A 542 11.59 6.35 -17.88
N PHE A 543 12.04 5.93 -19.07
CA PHE A 543 11.89 4.57 -19.57
C PHE A 543 13.28 4.00 -19.89
N HIS A 544 13.63 2.87 -19.28
CA HIS A 544 14.95 2.24 -19.42
C HIS A 544 14.85 0.79 -19.87
N ALA A 545 15.55 0.45 -20.95
CA ALA A 545 15.81 -0.94 -21.32
C ALA A 545 17.22 -1.34 -20.86
N ALA A 546 17.33 -2.34 -19.98
CA ALA A 546 18.60 -2.67 -19.33
C ALA A 546 19.55 -3.50 -20.21
N SER A 547 19.05 -4.28 -21.18
CA SER A 547 19.89 -5.18 -21.98
C SER A 547 20.36 -4.53 -23.28
N ALA A 548 21.63 -4.09 -23.30
CA ALA A 548 22.26 -3.47 -24.47
C ALA A 548 22.49 -4.42 -25.66
N GLY A 549 22.29 -5.74 -25.48
CA GLY A 549 22.69 -6.79 -26.41
C GLY A 549 21.58 -7.74 -26.85
N ASP A 550 20.32 -7.50 -26.46
CA ASP A 550 19.23 -8.35 -26.92
C ASP A 550 18.94 -8.08 -28.41
N THR A 551 18.95 -9.16 -29.19
CA THR A 551 18.75 -9.13 -30.64
C THR A 551 17.33 -9.53 -31.04
N GLU A 552 16.47 -9.89 -30.08
CA GLU A 552 15.08 -10.20 -30.37
C GLU A 552 14.38 -9.04 -31.09
N SER A 553 13.46 -9.38 -32.01
CA SER A 553 12.80 -8.43 -32.89
C SER A 553 12.06 -7.31 -32.16
N ASP A 554 11.70 -7.56 -30.90
CA ASP A 554 10.73 -6.79 -30.15
C ASP A 554 11.38 -5.89 -29.07
N SER A 555 12.71 -5.85 -28.99
CA SER A 555 13.47 -5.17 -27.91
C SER A 555 13.61 -3.65 -28.13
N HIS A 556 12.49 -2.95 -28.31
CA HIS A 556 12.41 -1.48 -28.27
C HIS A 556 12.24 -0.97 -26.83
N VAL A 557 12.57 0.27 -26.50
CA VAL A 557 12.36 0.72 -25.10
C VAL A 557 10.86 0.84 -24.79
N ILE A 558 10.11 1.48 -25.69
CA ILE A 558 8.65 1.48 -25.73
C ILE A 558 8.21 0.75 -27.00
N ASN A 559 7.55 -0.40 -26.85
CA ASN A 559 7.09 -1.20 -27.97
C ASN A 559 5.57 -1.23 -28.07
N CYS A 560 5.02 -0.62 -29.12
CA CYS A 560 3.59 -0.63 -29.40
C CYS A 560 3.30 -1.53 -30.60
N THR A 561 3.03 -2.81 -30.34
CA THR A 561 2.83 -3.86 -31.36
C THR A 561 1.38 -4.14 -31.70
N ALA A 562 0.43 -3.51 -30.99
CA ALA A 562 -0.99 -3.75 -31.20
C ALA A 562 -1.36 -3.71 -32.69
N THR A 563 -2.22 -4.64 -33.12
CA THR A 563 -2.81 -4.71 -34.47
C THR A 563 -3.70 -3.48 -34.79
N ALA A 564 -3.84 -2.58 -33.82
CA ALA A 564 -4.86 -1.57 -33.64
C ALA A 564 -4.95 -0.44 -34.67
N THR A 565 -6.16 -0.31 -35.18
CA THR A 565 -6.76 0.99 -35.48
C THR A 565 -6.93 1.78 -34.17
N ASN A 566 -6.53 3.07 -34.14
CA ASN A 566 -6.81 4.05 -33.07
C ASN A 566 -6.06 3.93 -31.71
N MET A 567 -4.83 3.42 -31.66
CA MET A 567 -3.99 3.64 -30.48
C MET A 567 -3.59 5.11 -30.37
N ARG A 568 -3.56 5.68 -29.16
CA ARG A 568 -3.04 7.03 -28.91
C ARG A 568 -1.91 6.99 -27.89
N LEU A 569 -0.73 7.49 -28.26
CA LEU A 569 0.39 7.72 -27.35
C LEU A 569 0.70 9.21 -27.29
N ARG A 570 0.52 9.83 -26.12
CA ARG A 570 0.80 11.25 -25.91
C ARG A 570 1.88 11.41 -24.86
N LEU A 571 3.04 11.91 -25.26
CA LEU A 571 4.15 12.28 -24.37
C LEU A 571 4.13 13.81 -24.20
N VAL A 572 3.77 14.26 -23.00
CA VAL A 572 3.62 15.68 -22.64
C VAL A 572 4.78 16.12 -21.75
N GLY A 573 5.42 17.22 -22.12
CA GLY A 573 6.67 17.65 -21.48
C GLY A 573 7.84 16.70 -21.78
N LYS A 574 8.90 16.79 -20.96
CA LYS A 574 10.12 16.00 -21.12
C LYS A 574 9.85 14.52 -20.81
N THR A 575 10.16 13.63 -21.75
CA THR A 575 10.19 12.18 -21.55
C THR A 575 11.58 11.68 -21.87
N GLU A 576 12.17 10.89 -20.98
CA GLU A 576 13.50 10.33 -21.18
C GLU A 576 13.41 8.83 -21.48
N ILE A 577 14.08 8.42 -22.55
CA ILE A 577 14.20 7.04 -22.98
C ILE A 577 15.69 6.72 -23.05
N SER A 578 16.10 5.63 -22.41
CA SER A 578 17.50 5.23 -22.34
C SER A 578 17.68 3.73 -22.54
N GLY A 579 18.90 3.35 -22.93
CA GLY A 579 19.25 1.96 -23.16
C GLY A 579 18.78 1.40 -24.50
N ILE A 580 18.62 2.25 -25.52
CA ILE A 580 18.17 1.79 -26.86
C ILE A 580 19.20 0.78 -27.42
N PRO A 581 18.81 -0.49 -27.69
CA PRO A 581 19.74 -1.50 -28.20
C PRO A 581 20.12 -1.28 -29.67
N THR A 582 21.21 -1.92 -30.11
CA THR A 582 21.68 -1.87 -31.51
C THR A 582 20.57 -2.26 -32.49
N GLY A 583 20.37 -1.45 -33.54
CA GLY A 583 19.35 -1.69 -34.57
C GLY A 583 17.90 -1.51 -34.10
N ARG A 584 17.67 -1.08 -32.86
CA ARG A 584 16.34 -0.92 -32.26
C ARG A 584 15.95 0.55 -32.13
N SER A 585 14.85 0.79 -31.42
CA SER A 585 14.26 2.12 -31.30
C SER A 585 13.90 2.46 -29.87
N GLY A 586 13.96 3.73 -29.53
CA GLY A 586 13.38 4.24 -28.29
C GLY A 586 11.88 3.97 -28.26
N ILE A 587 11.17 4.34 -29.33
CA ILE A 587 9.73 4.11 -29.49
C ILE A 587 9.49 3.41 -30.83
N SER A 588 8.73 2.31 -30.80
CA SER A 588 8.26 1.61 -32.01
C SER A 588 6.74 1.58 -32.05
N VAL A 589 6.16 1.94 -33.19
CA VAL A 589 4.71 1.97 -33.42
C VAL A 589 4.34 1.25 -34.71
N SER A 590 3.62 0.12 -34.60
CA SER A 590 3.27 -0.71 -35.77
C SER A 590 1.81 -0.65 -36.21
N GLY A 591 0.94 0.16 -35.58
CA GLY A 591 -0.50 0.25 -35.94
C GLY A 591 -0.82 1.35 -36.96
N SER A 592 -1.64 1.07 -37.97
CA SER A 592 -1.94 2.00 -39.08
C SER A 592 -2.90 3.14 -38.73
N GLY A 593 -3.63 3.01 -37.62
CA GLY A 593 -4.44 4.08 -37.05
C GLY A 593 -3.83 4.72 -35.81
N ALA A 594 -2.57 4.42 -35.50
CA ALA A 594 -1.94 4.96 -34.30
C ALA A 594 -1.70 6.48 -34.43
N VAL A 595 -1.98 7.20 -33.35
CA VAL A 595 -1.72 8.63 -33.22
C VAL A 595 -0.70 8.82 -32.11
N MET A 596 0.47 9.33 -32.45
CA MET A 596 1.51 9.65 -31.50
C MET A 596 1.75 11.15 -31.45
N SER A 597 1.76 11.72 -30.25
CA SER A 597 2.15 13.11 -29.99
C SER A 597 3.28 13.13 -28.98
N VAL A 598 4.33 13.88 -29.26
CA VAL A 598 5.50 14.01 -28.39
C VAL A 598 5.84 15.48 -28.28
N ASP A 599 5.96 16.01 -27.07
CA ASP A 599 6.37 17.40 -26.85
C ASP A 599 7.90 17.52 -26.74
N ASP A 600 8.55 16.75 -25.85
CA ASP A 600 10.00 16.72 -25.70
C ASP A 600 10.48 15.30 -25.35
N LEU A 601 11.33 14.73 -26.20
CA LEU A 601 11.86 13.39 -26.07
C LEU A 601 13.39 13.43 -26.02
N VAL A 602 13.98 12.84 -24.98
CA VAL A 602 15.41 12.53 -24.93
C VAL A 602 15.58 11.04 -25.19
N ALA A 603 16.25 10.67 -26.28
CA ALA A 603 16.46 9.28 -26.70
C ALA A 603 17.95 8.92 -26.65
N ASN A 604 18.34 8.15 -25.63
CA ASN A 604 19.71 7.78 -25.36
C ASN A 604 19.96 6.30 -25.69
N LYS A 605 20.95 6.05 -26.55
CA LYS A 605 21.34 4.68 -26.90
C LYS A 605 22.12 4.01 -25.78
N ALA A 606 22.06 2.68 -25.75
CA ALA A 606 22.94 1.91 -24.89
C ALA A 606 24.41 2.13 -25.29
N SER A 607 25.34 1.96 -24.33
CA SER A 607 26.77 2.10 -24.59
C SER A 607 27.21 1.14 -25.71
N GLY A 608 27.88 1.68 -26.73
CA GLY A 608 28.33 0.91 -27.89
C GLY A 608 27.24 0.54 -28.91
N ALA A 609 25.97 0.89 -28.67
CA ALA A 609 24.91 0.60 -29.62
C ALA A 609 25.06 1.43 -30.92
N THR A 610 24.65 0.83 -32.03
CA THR A 610 24.68 1.44 -33.36
C THR A 610 23.39 1.17 -34.14
N GLY A 611 23.11 1.95 -35.18
CA GLY A 611 21.86 1.82 -35.96
C GLY A 611 20.60 2.09 -35.12
N THR A 612 20.74 2.84 -34.03
CA THR A 612 19.64 3.13 -33.10
C THR A 612 18.74 4.23 -33.65
N ASN A 613 17.46 4.16 -33.35
CA ASN A 613 16.46 5.16 -33.74
C ASN A 613 15.78 5.74 -32.49
N ALA A 614 15.45 7.03 -32.46
CA ALA A 614 14.58 7.54 -31.40
C ALA A 614 13.15 7.01 -31.58
N ILE A 615 12.62 7.06 -32.82
CA ILE A 615 11.26 6.64 -33.15
C ILE A 615 11.26 5.80 -34.44
N THR A 616 10.48 4.71 -34.50
CA THR A 616 10.23 3.94 -35.72
C THR A 616 8.75 3.64 -35.93
N SER A 617 8.35 3.48 -37.19
CA SER A 617 6.98 3.13 -37.54
C SER A 617 6.86 2.22 -38.76
N ASN A 618 5.94 1.26 -38.71
CA ASN A 618 5.82 0.24 -39.77
C ASN A 618 4.51 0.30 -40.55
N ALA A 619 3.51 1.12 -40.13
CA ALA A 619 2.14 1.00 -40.66
C ALA A 619 1.41 2.32 -40.97
N ASN A 620 2.10 3.45 -41.17
CA ASN A 620 1.52 4.79 -41.41
C ASN A 620 0.82 5.47 -40.22
N PRO A 621 1.41 5.53 -39.01
CA PRO A 621 0.83 6.32 -37.93
C PRO A 621 0.77 7.81 -38.28
N THR A 622 -0.07 8.53 -37.54
CA THR A 622 -0.04 9.98 -37.48
C THR A 622 0.87 10.43 -36.34
N PHE A 623 1.90 11.20 -36.66
CA PHE A 623 2.86 11.74 -35.69
C PHE A 623 2.70 13.24 -35.51
N LYS A 624 2.77 13.72 -34.27
CA LYS A 624 2.99 15.11 -33.88
C LYS A 624 4.25 15.15 -33.04
N ILE A 625 5.35 15.65 -33.59
CA ILE A 625 6.65 15.61 -32.92
C ILE A 625 7.12 17.02 -32.59
N GLY A 626 7.37 17.23 -31.31
CA GLY A 626 7.98 18.37 -30.67
C GLY A 626 9.50 18.32 -30.82
N TYR A 627 10.20 18.26 -29.69
CA TYR A 627 11.65 18.12 -29.63
C TYR A 627 12.07 16.66 -29.49
N VAL A 628 13.13 16.28 -30.21
CA VAL A 628 13.83 15.01 -30.02
C VAL A 628 15.32 15.30 -29.91
N THR A 629 15.92 14.92 -28.79
CA THR A 629 17.35 15.07 -28.48
C THR A 629 17.92 13.74 -27.98
N GLY A 630 19.22 13.69 -27.68
CA GLY A 630 19.88 12.51 -27.10
C GLY A 630 20.98 11.92 -27.99
N THR A 631 21.37 10.67 -27.70
CA THR A 631 22.52 10.00 -28.32
C THR A 631 22.16 8.94 -29.38
N SER A 632 20.87 8.74 -29.68
CA SER A 632 20.44 7.84 -30.76
C SER A 632 21.01 8.26 -32.12
N ASP A 633 21.37 7.30 -32.97
CA ASP A 633 22.02 7.57 -34.26
C ASP A 633 21.07 8.23 -35.27
N ASN A 634 19.80 7.85 -35.21
CA ASN A 634 18.73 8.38 -36.06
C ASN A 634 17.59 8.90 -35.20
N ILE A 635 16.93 9.97 -35.65
CA ILE A 635 15.75 10.49 -34.99
C ILE A 635 14.53 9.66 -35.37
N THR A 636 14.31 9.38 -36.65
CA THR A 636 13.08 8.72 -37.10
C THR A 636 13.26 7.88 -38.35
N THR A 637 12.72 6.66 -38.36
CA THR A 637 12.48 5.88 -39.59
C THR A 637 10.99 5.61 -39.75
N PHE A 638 10.35 6.26 -40.72
CA PHE A 638 8.91 6.14 -40.96
C PHE A 638 8.58 5.15 -42.09
N GLY A 639 7.30 4.73 -42.17
CA GLY A 639 6.70 4.24 -43.41
C GLY A 639 6.07 5.39 -44.20
N SER A 640 4.98 5.18 -44.93
CA SER A 640 4.17 6.24 -45.56
C SER A 640 3.30 7.05 -44.56
N GLY A 641 3.82 7.34 -43.36
CA GLY A 641 3.12 8.07 -42.29
C GLY A 641 3.08 9.59 -42.48
N LYS A 642 2.20 10.28 -41.74
CA LYS A 642 2.04 11.75 -41.76
C LYS A 642 2.69 12.38 -40.53
N ILE A 643 3.45 13.46 -40.70
CA ILE A 643 4.11 14.20 -39.61
C ILE A 643 3.53 15.63 -39.55
N TYR A 644 2.84 15.96 -38.48
CA TYR A 644 2.32 17.30 -38.22
C TYR A 644 3.34 18.05 -37.35
N LYS A 645 3.78 19.22 -37.81
CA LYS A 645 4.87 20.01 -37.20
C LYS A 645 4.48 20.63 -35.84
N SER A 646 5.49 20.81 -34.98
CA SER A 646 5.57 21.67 -33.80
C SER A 646 6.44 22.92 -34.04
N ASN A 647 6.36 23.93 -33.16
CA ASN A 647 6.88 25.30 -33.35
C ASN A 647 8.42 25.49 -33.46
N SER A 648 9.25 24.46 -33.69
CA SER A 648 10.73 24.58 -33.62
C SER A 648 11.52 23.61 -34.54
N PRO A 649 12.84 23.84 -34.78
CA PRO A 649 13.62 23.09 -35.78
C PRO A 649 13.97 21.67 -35.29
N ALA A 650 13.36 20.66 -35.90
CA ALA A 650 13.74 19.25 -35.75
C ALA A 650 14.72 18.84 -36.87
N VAL A 651 15.83 18.19 -36.52
CA VAL A 651 16.72 17.52 -37.48
C VAL A 651 16.07 16.19 -37.86
N ILE A 652 15.82 15.92 -39.15
CA ILE A 652 15.23 14.64 -39.59
C ILE A 652 16.23 13.95 -40.52
N ASN A 653 16.81 12.84 -40.06
CA ASN A 653 17.62 11.95 -40.88
C ASN A 653 16.73 10.88 -41.53
N ALA A 654 16.32 11.10 -42.78
CA ALA A 654 15.56 10.13 -43.55
C ALA A 654 16.51 9.18 -44.31
N ALA A 655 16.65 7.93 -43.85
CA ALA A 655 17.55 6.94 -44.45
C ALA A 655 16.90 6.09 -45.58
N VAL A 656 15.59 6.24 -45.84
CA VAL A 656 14.83 5.34 -46.73
C VAL A 656 14.46 6.00 -48.07
N THR A 657 14.52 5.22 -49.14
CA THR A 657 14.09 5.58 -50.50
C THR A 657 12.56 5.66 -50.57
N ASN A 658 12.01 6.85 -50.90
CA ASN A 658 10.59 7.16 -51.14
C ASN A 658 9.70 7.35 -49.89
N GLN A 659 9.55 8.61 -49.44
CA GLN A 659 8.48 9.02 -48.51
C GLN A 659 7.89 10.38 -48.88
N SER A 660 6.56 10.49 -48.79
CA SER A 660 5.83 11.76 -48.85
C SER A 660 5.65 12.31 -47.43
N ILE A 661 6.49 13.25 -47.01
CA ILE A 661 6.29 13.93 -45.72
C ILE A 661 5.41 15.16 -45.96
N THR A 662 4.19 15.15 -45.43
CA THR A 662 3.25 16.26 -45.53
C THR A 662 3.36 17.13 -44.28
N TYR A 663 3.92 18.33 -44.40
CA TYR A 663 4.09 19.29 -43.29
C TYR A 663 3.03 20.39 -43.37
N LEU A 664 2.49 20.80 -42.22
CA LEU A 664 1.27 21.62 -42.14
C LEU A 664 1.42 23.01 -41.49
N ASP A 665 2.61 23.50 -41.08
CA ASP A 665 2.73 24.90 -40.63
C ASP A 665 4.15 25.53 -40.52
N LYS A 666 4.19 26.87 -40.37
CA LYS A 666 5.33 27.82 -40.54
C LYS A 666 6.56 27.61 -39.62
N GLY A 667 7.74 27.51 -40.22
CA GLY A 667 9.05 27.80 -39.60
C GLY A 667 10.23 27.02 -40.23
N PRO A 668 11.44 27.60 -40.31
CA PRO A 668 12.65 26.95 -40.85
C PRO A 668 13.25 26.01 -39.77
N VAL A 669 14.08 24.98 -39.97
CA VAL A 669 15.03 24.51 -40.98
C VAL A 669 15.05 22.98 -40.84
N LEU A 670 15.24 22.24 -41.94
CA LEU A 670 15.50 20.80 -41.90
C LEU A 670 16.92 20.53 -42.39
N VAL A 671 17.78 20.01 -41.51
CA VAL A 671 19.17 19.64 -41.83
C VAL A 671 19.22 18.13 -42.02
N SER A 672 19.69 17.66 -43.17
CA SER A 672 20.10 16.26 -43.33
C SER A 672 21.56 16.14 -42.88
N THR A 673 21.77 15.73 -41.63
CA THR A 673 23.10 15.51 -41.05
C THR A 673 23.49 14.03 -41.14
N GLY A 674 24.09 13.63 -42.25
CA GLY A 674 24.63 12.27 -42.39
C GLY A 674 25.28 11.98 -43.75
N THR A 675 26.22 11.03 -43.77
CA THR A 675 26.82 10.49 -44.98
C THR A 675 25.74 9.77 -45.79
N MET A 676 25.39 10.28 -46.98
CA MET A 676 24.47 9.57 -47.87
C MET A 676 25.32 8.70 -48.80
N ALA A 677 25.10 7.38 -48.78
CA ALA A 677 25.83 6.46 -49.64
C ALA A 677 25.43 6.54 -51.13
N ALA A 678 24.32 7.23 -51.46
CA ALA A 678 23.77 7.37 -52.79
C ALA A 678 22.90 8.62 -52.91
N THR A 679 22.60 9.05 -54.14
CA THR A 679 21.62 10.11 -54.42
C THR A 679 20.25 9.75 -53.84
N ARG A 680 19.58 10.73 -53.23
CA ARG A 680 18.24 10.58 -52.65
C ARG A 680 17.28 11.58 -53.28
N THR A 681 16.00 11.22 -53.29
CA THR A 681 14.92 12.13 -53.69
C THR A 681 14.05 12.40 -52.48
N TRP A 682 13.75 13.67 -52.25
CA TRP A 682 12.83 14.15 -51.25
C TRP A 682 11.71 14.94 -51.93
N SER A 683 10.53 14.94 -51.34
CA SER A 683 9.32 15.40 -52.00
C SER A 683 8.53 16.28 -51.04
N MET A 684 8.34 17.54 -51.42
CA MET A 684 7.64 18.58 -50.68
C MET A 684 6.19 18.61 -51.15
N SER A 685 5.22 18.46 -50.24
CA SER A 685 3.79 18.49 -50.57
C SER A 685 3.20 19.89 -50.34
N ALA A 686 2.33 20.36 -51.25
CA ALA A 686 1.46 21.52 -50.99
C ALA A 686 0.36 21.24 -49.96
N ALA A 687 0.06 19.97 -49.67
CA ALA A 687 -1.04 19.62 -48.77
C ALA A 687 -0.76 20.19 -47.37
N GLY A 688 -1.48 21.25 -47.01
CA GLY A 688 -1.31 21.92 -45.72
C GLY A 688 -0.29 23.05 -45.67
N ALA A 689 0.38 23.35 -46.78
CA ALA A 689 1.25 24.51 -46.85
C ALA A 689 0.41 25.78 -46.94
N VAL A 690 0.86 26.84 -46.26
CA VAL A 690 0.22 28.16 -46.27
C VAL A 690 1.08 29.13 -47.08
N SER A 691 0.43 30.00 -47.87
CA SER A 691 1.16 30.97 -48.70
C SER A 691 2.12 31.80 -47.82
N GLY A 692 3.37 31.93 -48.28
CA GLY A 692 4.48 32.57 -47.57
C GLY A 692 5.26 31.65 -46.62
N MET A 693 4.97 30.36 -46.56
CA MET A 693 5.72 29.41 -45.73
C MET A 693 7.15 29.21 -46.26
N LEU A 694 8.16 29.52 -45.44
CA LEU A 694 9.59 29.50 -45.80
C LEU A 694 10.33 28.30 -45.21
N TRP A 695 11.04 27.56 -46.06
CA TRP A 695 11.89 26.42 -45.69
C TRP A 695 13.31 26.66 -46.13
N LYS A 696 14.28 26.29 -45.28
CA LYS A 696 15.69 26.16 -45.66
C LYS A 696 16.08 24.71 -45.52
N ILE A 697 16.58 24.12 -46.60
CA ILE A 697 17.07 22.75 -46.65
C ILE A 697 18.58 22.82 -46.86
N THR A 698 19.31 22.17 -45.97
CA THR A 698 20.77 22.15 -45.99
C THR A 698 21.27 20.71 -46.11
N ARG A 699 22.17 20.46 -47.07
CA ARG A 699 22.84 19.19 -47.33
C ARG A 699 24.24 19.22 -46.73
N THR A 700 24.43 18.61 -45.56
CA THR A 700 25.74 18.62 -44.86
C THR A 700 26.55 17.33 -44.98
N GLY A 701 26.02 16.29 -45.61
CA GLY A 701 26.76 15.02 -45.76
C GLY A 701 27.87 15.09 -46.80
N VAL A 702 28.79 14.12 -46.76
CA VAL A 702 30.04 14.13 -47.55
C VAL A 702 29.97 13.45 -48.93
N SER A 703 28.86 12.79 -49.27
CA SER A 703 28.65 12.09 -50.54
C SER A 703 27.16 12.00 -50.90
N GLY A 704 26.84 11.84 -52.19
CA GLY A 704 25.47 11.68 -52.71
C GLY A 704 24.63 12.96 -52.71
N ASP A 705 23.93 13.19 -53.82
CA ASP A 705 23.08 14.37 -54.01
C ASP A 705 21.68 14.19 -53.38
N LEU A 706 21.05 15.30 -52.99
CA LEU A 706 19.67 15.35 -52.52
C LEU A 706 18.81 16.09 -53.55
N THR A 707 18.04 15.33 -54.32
CA THR A 707 17.03 15.86 -55.25
C THR A 707 15.79 16.24 -54.46
N LEU A 708 15.30 17.46 -54.63
CA LEU A 708 14.10 18.00 -53.99
C LEU A 708 13.02 18.17 -55.07
N ASN A 709 11.88 17.51 -54.89
CA ASN A 709 10.73 17.58 -55.77
C ASN A 709 9.56 18.27 -55.07
N ASP A 710 8.71 18.92 -55.85
CA ASP A 710 7.38 19.32 -55.44
C ASP A 710 6.38 18.26 -55.89
N VAL A 711 5.65 17.67 -54.94
CA VAL A 711 4.64 16.63 -55.18
C VAL A 711 3.44 17.21 -55.94
N SER A 712 3.08 18.46 -55.67
CA SER A 712 1.89 19.13 -56.21
C SER A 712 2.01 19.32 -57.71
N SER A 713 3.19 19.71 -58.17
CA SER A 713 3.50 19.94 -59.59
C SER A 713 4.20 18.75 -60.25
N SER A 714 4.62 17.74 -59.47
CA SER A 714 5.50 16.65 -59.92
C SER A 714 6.83 17.15 -60.53
N THR A 715 7.27 18.37 -60.18
CA THR A 715 8.51 18.96 -60.72
C THR A 715 9.66 18.82 -59.74
N THR A 716 10.86 18.53 -60.24
CA THR A 716 12.09 18.72 -59.46
C THR A 716 12.35 20.20 -59.24
N LEU A 717 12.40 20.60 -57.97
CA LEU A 717 12.71 21.96 -57.54
C LEU A 717 14.20 22.25 -57.67
N THR A 718 15.05 21.37 -57.15
CA THR A 718 16.50 21.49 -57.24
C THR A 718 17.19 20.20 -56.80
N THR A 719 18.50 20.09 -57.04
CA THR A 719 19.35 19.02 -56.50
C THR A 719 20.51 19.65 -55.74
N LEU A 720 20.65 19.29 -54.47
CA LEU A 720 21.69 19.77 -53.55
C LEU A 720 22.80 18.73 -53.41
N SER A 721 24.01 19.11 -53.80
CA SER A 721 25.22 18.36 -53.53
C SER A 721 25.70 18.54 -52.09
N PRO A 722 26.59 17.65 -51.60
CA PRO A 722 27.34 17.85 -50.35
C PRO A 722 27.81 19.29 -50.14
N GLY A 723 27.42 19.90 -49.02
CA GLY A 723 27.80 21.27 -48.68
C GLY A 723 26.91 22.35 -49.27
N GLU A 724 25.74 22.05 -49.83
CA GLU A 724 24.82 23.06 -50.36
C GLU A 724 23.57 23.26 -49.51
N TRP A 725 22.91 24.40 -49.70
CA TRP A 725 21.60 24.68 -49.13
C TRP A 725 20.70 25.39 -50.12
N ALA A 726 19.38 25.24 -49.97
CA ALA A 726 18.38 26.01 -50.71
C ALA A 726 17.23 26.43 -49.80
N GLU A 727 16.66 27.59 -50.09
CA GLU A 727 15.45 28.12 -49.46
C GLU A 727 14.27 28.05 -50.43
N PHE A 728 13.11 27.70 -49.90
CA PHE A 728 11.87 27.52 -50.64
C PHE A 728 10.76 28.32 -49.95
N VAL A 729 9.88 28.93 -50.73
CA VAL A 729 8.63 29.52 -50.25
C VAL A 729 7.45 28.79 -50.88
N PHE A 730 6.39 28.54 -50.12
CA PHE A 730 5.12 28.11 -50.71
C PHE A 730 4.35 29.34 -51.19
N ASP A 731 4.06 29.43 -52.48
CA ASP A 731 3.37 30.61 -53.05
C ASP A 731 1.84 30.57 -52.87
N GLY A 732 1.30 29.45 -52.39
CA GLY A 732 -0.14 29.18 -52.28
C GLY A 732 -0.61 28.04 -53.20
N THR A 733 0.19 27.67 -54.19
CA THR A 733 -0.06 26.55 -55.12
C THR A 733 1.11 25.56 -55.13
N ASN A 734 2.34 26.06 -55.25
CA ASN A 734 3.55 25.26 -55.40
C ASN A 734 4.65 25.72 -54.44
N TRP A 735 5.63 24.84 -54.22
CA TRP A 735 6.89 25.21 -53.61
C TRP A 735 7.80 25.85 -54.65
N VAL A 736 8.38 27.00 -54.32
CA VAL A 736 9.26 27.77 -55.21
C VAL A 736 10.59 27.97 -54.52
N MET A 737 11.69 27.59 -55.15
CA MET A 737 13.03 27.89 -54.64
C MET A 737 13.30 29.39 -54.78
N ILE A 738 13.66 30.05 -53.68
CA ILE A 738 13.94 31.49 -53.64
C ILE A 738 15.42 31.81 -53.47
N GLN A 739 16.19 30.89 -52.89
CA GLN A 739 17.62 31.08 -52.70
C GLN A 739 18.36 29.74 -52.70
N ARG A 740 19.62 29.74 -53.09
CA ARG A 740 20.54 28.60 -52.99
C ARG A 740 21.93 29.13 -52.67
N GLY A 741 22.72 28.36 -51.93
CA GLY A 741 24.11 28.67 -51.67
C GLY A 741 24.92 27.44 -51.28
N SER A 742 26.22 27.64 -51.06
CA SER A 742 27.07 26.65 -50.42
C SER A 742 27.27 27.00 -48.93
N LEU A 743 27.59 25.97 -48.15
CA LEU A 743 28.11 26.02 -46.80
C LEU A 743 29.63 26.15 -46.95
N THR A 744 30.11 27.35 -47.22
CA THR A 744 31.56 27.64 -47.10
C THR A 744 32.01 27.55 -45.65
#